data_AF-A0A9P4LZQ5-F1
#
_entry.id   AF-A0A9P4LZQ5-F1
#
_cell.length_a   1.000
_cell.length_b   1.000
_cell.length_c   1.000
_cell.angle_alpha   90.00
_cell.angle_beta   90.00
_cell.angle_gamma   90.00
#
_symmetry.space_group_name_H-M   'P 1'
#
loop_
_entity.id
_entity.type
_entity.pdbx_description
1 polymer ?
#
loop_
_entity_poly.entity_id
_entity_poly.type
_entity_poly.pdbx_seq_one_letter_code
_entity_poly.pdbx_strand_id
1 'polypeptide(L)'
;MAPDRAYHQPEAPTTVRTTSPTPDIEPSHHDETRELLAERASEPQNFTWRGVLVGLAIGVVICFSNTYFGLQTGWVSSMSMPSALMGFAFFKTMSRHIKLPFSPVENVLIQSVAGSVGTMPLGCGFVGVIPALQFLLKPEENGPLTLSLWKLIVWSVGICFFGVVFAVPLRKEVIIREKLKFPSGTATALMIGVLHGGDEKGAVIKQSHNREDEEDNDEQDGLIVGGAPGGAVSDEVSPQAYPETERGDEPGTAMDQQSDWKAKIRLLVISFSISAVYTLLTYFIPQLRDVPVLGMTLANDWLWTLNPSPAYIGQGIIMGPETTLHMLLGAVIGWGILSPLAKSKGWAPGPVSDWGTGSKGWIVWVSLAIMLADSLVSLGWLVLRPLIYYTRVWLPRLQDRMRNRPWKDVFKVNLRPNDGYSALTNLTTSQTSDDGKGSKDQPEVDAPPEHLIGARTTIIGLVASLALTVLAVHYVFGDLVPLRLTFLSLFLALILSIMGVRALGETDLNPVSGISKLTQLLIAVAIPNASTNKNAVVINLVAGALSESGALQAGDLMQDLKTGHLLGAAPNAQFYGQIIGSAVGAVVSAAVYKLYTNVYEVPGHLFQVPTGFVWIFTARLVTGKGLPPMVAQWALGAGLIFAVGTAARVWEAGSPHGKRWTRFVPGGIAVAVGMYNVPSFTLARTIGGLVNWYWRSYRQKPETPIIVLASGLILGEGVVSIVNLLLASAKVPHL
;
A
#
# COMPACT_ATOMS: atom_id res chain seq x y z
N MET A 1 -50.75 73.23 -0.92
CA MET A 1 -50.74 74.56 -0.30
C MET A 1 -50.10 74.39 1.08
N ALA A 2 -48.85 74.82 1.25
CA ALA A 2 -48.28 75.05 2.59
C ALA A 2 -48.78 76.41 3.10
N PRO A 3 -48.81 76.66 4.43
CA PRO A 3 -47.62 77.28 5.04
C PRO A 3 -47.31 76.90 6.52
N ASP A 4 -46.02 76.70 6.79
CA ASP A 4 -45.14 77.30 7.80
C ASP A 4 -45.56 77.72 9.25
N ARG A 5 -44.63 77.34 10.16
CA ARG A 5 -44.07 78.02 11.36
C ARG A 5 -44.44 77.58 12.80
N ALA A 6 -43.58 76.69 13.32
CA ALA A 6 -42.64 76.86 14.45
C ALA A 6 -43.11 77.37 15.84
N TYR A 7 -42.89 76.56 16.87
CA TYR A 7 -42.44 76.98 18.21
C TYR A 7 -41.48 75.94 18.83
N HIS A 8 -40.38 76.45 19.41
CA HIS A 8 -39.25 75.74 20.01
C HIS A 8 -39.54 75.13 21.39
N GLN A 9 -38.92 73.98 21.71
CA GLN A 9 -38.42 73.61 23.05
C GLN A 9 -37.11 72.79 22.91
N PRO A 10 -36.19 72.80 23.90
CA PRO A 10 -34.78 72.51 23.69
C PRO A 10 -34.39 71.03 23.86
N GLU A 11 -33.48 70.57 23.00
CA GLU A 11 -32.91 69.23 22.97
C GLU A 11 -31.85 69.01 24.08
N ALA A 12 -31.91 67.83 24.71
CA ALA A 12 -30.83 67.25 25.50
C ALA A 12 -29.90 66.43 24.57
N PRO A 13 -28.58 66.33 24.85
CA PRO A 13 -27.60 65.86 23.87
C PRO A 13 -27.73 64.35 23.60
N THR A 14 -28.05 64.02 22.35
CA THR A 14 -27.96 62.67 21.78
C THR A 14 -26.51 62.26 21.63
N THR A 15 -26.09 61.25 22.41
CA THR A 15 -24.85 60.51 22.14
C THR A 15 -25.01 59.72 20.84
N VAL A 16 -24.39 60.22 19.77
CA VAL A 16 -24.21 59.48 18.52
C VAL A 16 -23.30 58.29 18.80
N ARG A 17 -23.88 57.08 18.89
CA ARG A 17 -23.13 55.85 18.66
C ARG A 17 -22.94 55.72 17.15
N THR A 18 -21.77 56.10 16.67
CA THR A 18 -21.28 55.72 15.35
C THR A 18 -21.14 54.20 15.30
N THR A 19 -22.16 53.49 14.82
CA THR A 19 -22.00 52.13 14.31
C THR A 19 -21.38 52.24 12.92
N SER A 20 -20.06 52.08 12.86
CA SER A 20 -19.40 51.71 11.62
C SER A 20 -20.03 50.40 11.10
N PRO A 21 -20.37 50.28 9.81
CA PRO A 21 -20.72 48.99 9.26
C PRO A 21 -19.48 48.11 9.37
N THR A 22 -19.57 47.03 10.13
CA THR A 22 -18.63 45.90 9.96
C THR A 22 -18.70 45.50 8.49
N PRO A 23 -17.58 45.44 7.76
CA PRO A 23 -17.62 44.88 6.42
C PRO A 23 -18.05 43.43 6.58
N ASP A 24 -19.09 43.03 5.85
CA ASP A 24 -19.42 41.62 5.64
C ASP A 24 -18.20 41.00 4.98
N ILE A 25 -17.37 40.33 5.78
CA ILE A 25 -16.27 39.52 5.28
C ILE A 25 -16.94 38.31 4.67
N GLU A 26 -16.99 38.24 3.33
CA GLU A 26 -17.32 36.99 2.63
C GLU A 26 -16.45 35.88 3.24
N PRO A 27 -17.05 34.74 3.66
CA PRO A 27 -16.28 33.65 4.24
C PRO A 27 -15.18 33.25 3.26
N SER A 28 -13.96 33.12 3.77
CA SER A 28 -12.87 32.67 2.92
C SER A 28 -13.21 31.28 2.37
N HIS A 29 -12.77 30.94 1.15
CA HIS A 29 -12.95 29.58 0.59
C HIS A 29 -12.48 28.48 1.55
N HIS A 30 -11.55 28.79 2.47
CA HIS A 30 -11.10 27.91 3.54
C HIS A 30 -12.13 27.68 4.65
N ASP A 31 -12.86 28.72 5.05
CA ASP A 31 -13.93 28.61 6.05
C ASP A 31 -15.10 27.79 5.50
N GLU A 32 -15.48 28.00 4.22
CA GLU A 32 -16.50 27.18 3.55
C GLU A 32 -16.08 25.70 3.44
N THR A 33 -14.83 25.45 3.03
CA THR A 33 -14.28 24.08 2.96
C THR A 33 -14.29 23.41 4.34
N ARG A 34 -13.97 24.18 5.39
CA ARG A 34 -13.94 23.69 6.78
C ARG A 34 -15.33 23.38 7.31
N GLU A 35 -16.30 24.22 7.04
CA GLU A 35 -17.69 23.98 7.41
C GLU A 35 -18.25 22.75 6.69
N LEU A 36 -18.00 22.60 5.39
CA LEU A 36 -18.43 21.42 4.62
C LEU A 36 -17.79 20.11 5.10
N LEU A 37 -16.49 20.13 5.43
CA LEU A 37 -15.81 18.96 6.00
C LEU A 37 -16.36 18.61 7.39
N ALA A 38 -16.65 19.61 8.22
CA ALA A 38 -17.25 19.40 9.53
C ALA A 38 -18.70 18.87 9.41
N GLU A 39 -19.48 19.38 8.46
CA GLU A 39 -20.83 18.90 8.17
C GLU A 39 -20.80 17.42 7.72
N ARG A 40 -19.94 17.07 6.77
CA ARG A 40 -19.79 15.68 6.32
C ARG A 40 -19.26 14.76 7.41
N ALA A 41 -18.32 15.20 8.24
CA ALA A 41 -17.79 14.40 9.34
C ALA A 41 -18.82 14.15 10.45
N SER A 42 -19.77 15.08 10.61
CA SER A 42 -20.88 14.97 11.57
C SER A 42 -22.11 14.23 11.02
N GLU A 43 -22.11 13.84 9.73
CA GLU A 43 -23.16 12.99 9.16
C GLU A 43 -23.30 11.68 9.99
N PRO A 44 -24.54 11.28 10.38
CA PRO A 44 -24.75 10.04 11.11
C PRO A 44 -24.35 8.78 10.30
N GLN A 45 -24.18 8.93 8.99
CA GLN A 45 -23.76 7.88 8.06
C GLN A 45 -22.25 7.57 8.09
N ASN A 46 -21.43 8.32 8.83
CA ASN A 46 -19.99 8.03 8.94
C ASN A 46 -19.70 6.63 9.51
N PHE A 47 -20.53 6.17 10.44
CA PHE A 47 -20.45 4.82 10.99
C PHE A 47 -21.82 4.14 11.01
N THR A 48 -22.05 3.23 10.07
CA THR A 48 -23.31 2.47 9.98
C THR A 48 -23.07 0.97 10.05
N TRP A 49 -23.94 0.25 10.75
CA TRP A 49 -23.88 -1.22 10.77
C TRP A 49 -24.17 -1.82 9.40
N ARG A 50 -25.04 -1.20 8.60
CA ARG A 50 -25.30 -1.66 7.23
C ARG A 50 -24.05 -1.52 6.35
N GLY A 51 -23.29 -0.43 6.48
CA GLY A 51 -22.03 -0.24 5.78
C GLY A 51 -20.98 -1.25 6.23
N VAL A 52 -20.82 -1.47 7.53
CA VAL A 52 -19.92 -2.50 8.08
C VAL A 52 -20.27 -3.89 7.55
N LEU A 53 -21.55 -4.30 7.59
CA LEU A 53 -21.96 -5.63 7.12
C LEU A 53 -21.72 -5.83 5.62
N VAL A 54 -22.02 -4.81 4.80
CA VAL A 54 -21.74 -4.86 3.34
C VAL A 54 -20.24 -4.87 3.07
N GLY A 55 -19.46 -4.05 3.79
CA GLY A 55 -18.01 -4.03 3.72
C GLY A 55 -17.40 -5.38 4.09
N LEU A 56 -17.87 -6.02 5.16
CA LEU A 56 -17.44 -7.37 5.55
C LEU A 56 -17.77 -8.41 4.47
N ALA A 57 -18.97 -8.37 3.88
CA ALA A 57 -19.37 -9.30 2.83
C ALA A 57 -18.50 -9.16 1.56
N ILE A 58 -18.26 -7.92 1.12
CA ILE A 58 -17.36 -7.63 -0.01
C ILE A 58 -15.93 -8.07 0.33
N GLY A 59 -15.47 -7.74 1.54
CA GLY A 59 -14.15 -8.10 2.04
C GLY A 59 -13.90 -9.61 2.07
N VAL A 60 -14.89 -10.43 2.43
CA VAL A 60 -14.78 -11.90 2.39
C VAL A 60 -14.53 -12.39 0.96
N VAL A 61 -15.24 -11.84 -0.03
CA VAL A 61 -15.03 -12.19 -1.45
C VAL A 61 -13.61 -11.82 -1.90
N ILE A 62 -13.14 -10.64 -1.53
CA ILE A 62 -11.79 -10.19 -1.84
C ILE A 62 -10.75 -11.08 -1.13
N CYS A 63 -11.00 -11.49 0.12
CA CYS A 63 -10.12 -12.39 0.88
C CYS A 63 -9.94 -13.74 0.17
N PHE A 64 -11.00 -14.33 -0.39
CA PHE A 64 -10.89 -15.55 -1.21
C PHE A 64 -10.03 -15.32 -2.46
N SER A 65 -10.29 -14.24 -3.19
CA SER A 65 -9.53 -13.84 -4.38
C SER A 65 -8.04 -13.65 -4.06
N ASN A 66 -7.73 -12.88 -3.02
CA ASN A 66 -6.35 -12.57 -2.63
C ASN A 66 -5.62 -13.78 -2.06
N THR A 67 -6.30 -14.68 -1.35
CA THR A 67 -5.67 -15.95 -0.90
C THR A 67 -5.33 -16.83 -2.10
N TYR A 68 -6.25 -16.94 -3.07
CA TYR A 68 -6.04 -17.71 -4.30
C TYR A 68 -4.85 -17.18 -5.11
N PHE A 69 -4.86 -15.90 -5.50
CA PHE A 69 -3.78 -15.31 -6.29
C PHE A 69 -2.45 -15.22 -5.53
N GLY A 70 -2.51 -15.01 -4.22
CA GLY A 70 -1.34 -15.01 -3.35
C GLY A 70 -0.64 -16.37 -3.36
N LEU A 71 -1.37 -17.46 -3.13
CA LEU A 71 -0.78 -18.81 -3.14
C LEU A 71 -0.27 -19.23 -4.53
N GLN A 72 -0.90 -18.77 -5.61
CA GLN A 72 -0.46 -19.10 -6.97
C GLN A 72 0.78 -18.33 -7.40
N THR A 73 0.76 -17.01 -7.22
CA THR A 73 1.69 -16.10 -7.89
C THR A 73 2.41 -15.13 -6.94
N GLY A 74 2.07 -15.17 -5.65
CA GLY A 74 2.62 -14.26 -4.65
C GLY A 74 2.09 -12.82 -4.74
N TRP A 75 0.99 -12.58 -5.44
CA TRP A 75 0.41 -11.24 -5.63
C TRP A 75 -0.93 -11.08 -4.89
N VAL A 76 -1.12 -9.92 -4.26
CA VAL A 76 -2.31 -9.51 -3.50
C VAL A 76 -2.58 -8.03 -3.82
N SER A 77 -3.86 -7.64 -3.89
CA SER A 77 -4.29 -6.25 -4.15
C SER A 77 -5.19 -5.72 -3.03
N SER A 78 -5.10 -4.41 -2.76
CA SER A 78 -5.91 -3.73 -1.75
C SER A 78 -7.38 -3.63 -2.15
N MET A 79 -7.65 -3.58 -3.45
CA MET A 79 -8.99 -3.49 -4.05
C MET A 79 -9.88 -2.40 -3.41
N SER A 80 -9.30 -1.27 -3.01
CA SER A 80 -10.03 -0.13 -2.41
C SER A 80 -11.09 0.45 -3.36
N MET A 81 -10.68 0.86 -4.57
CA MET A 81 -11.59 1.42 -5.59
C MET A 81 -12.68 0.42 -6.03
N PRO A 82 -12.39 -0.86 -6.31
CA PRO A 82 -13.42 -1.88 -6.56
C PRO A 82 -14.40 -2.07 -5.41
N SER A 83 -13.91 -2.06 -4.16
CA SER A 83 -14.76 -2.19 -2.98
C SER A 83 -15.77 -1.06 -2.89
N ALA A 84 -15.32 0.18 -3.10
CA ALA A 84 -16.19 1.36 -3.13
C ALA A 84 -17.21 1.31 -4.29
N LEU A 85 -16.83 0.79 -5.46
CA LEU A 85 -17.76 0.61 -6.59
C LEU A 85 -18.83 -0.46 -6.29
N MET A 86 -18.42 -1.59 -5.72
CA MET A 86 -19.34 -2.67 -5.32
C MET A 86 -20.29 -2.22 -4.20
N GLY A 87 -19.79 -1.48 -3.21
CA GLY A 87 -20.61 -0.87 -2.16
C GLY A 87 -21.68 0.04 -2.74
N PHE A 88 -21.28 0.97 -3.61
CA PHE A 88 -22.22 1.84 -4.33
C PHE A 88 -23.24 1.05 -5.17
N ALA A 89 -22.79 0.07 -5.94
CA ALA A 89 -23.65 -0.76 -6.78
C ALA A 89 -24.72 -1.49 -5.96
N PHE A 90 -24.35 -2.03 -4.80
CA PHE A 90 -25.26 -2.72 -3.89
C PHE A 90 -26.33 -1.76 -3.35
N PHE A 91 -25.93 -0.65 -2.74
CA PHE A 91 -26.87 0.32 -2.17
C PHE A 91 -27.72 1.03 -3.22
N LYS A 92 -27.18 1.28 -4.42
CA LYS A 92 -27.95 1.86 -5.52
C LYS A 92 -29.03 0.91 -6.02
N THR A 93 -28.72 -0.38 -6.15
CA THR A 93 -29.70 -1.41 -6.50
C THR A 93 -30.77 -1.56 -5.43
N MET A 94 -30.36 -1.51 -4.15
CA MET A 94 -31.25 -1.63 -3.01
C MET A 94 -31.97 -0.33 -2.64
N SER A 95 -31.68 0.79 -3.31
CA SER A 95 -32.22 2.12 -2.97
C SER A 95 -33.75 2.19 -2.91
N ARG A 96 -34.45 1.36 -3.68
CA ARG A 96 -35.93 1.26 -3.64
C ARG A 96 -36.47 0.68 -2.33
N HIS A 97 -35.65 -0.06 -1.58
CA HIS A 97 -36.01 -0.76 -0.35
C HIS A 97 -35.41 -0.12 0.90
N ILE A 98 -34.58 0.93 0.75
CA ILE A 98 -33.85 1.56 1.85
C ILE A 98 -34.41 2.97 2.08
N LYS A 99 -34.77 3.27 3.34
CA LYS A 99 -35.30 4.59 3.73
C LYS A 99 -34.24 5.67 3.88
N LEU A 100 -33.01 5.30 4.27
CA LEU A 100 -31.90 6.22 4.52
C LEU A 100 -31.01 6.33 3.28
N PRO A 101 -30.74 7.55 2.76
CA PRO A 101 -29.89 7.73 1.60
C PRO A 101 -28.47 7.21 1.88
N PHE A 102 -27.84 6.71 0.82
CA PHE A 102 -26.45 6.26 0.84
C PHE A 102 -25.54 7.45 0.57
N SER A 103 -24.62 7.76 1.48
CA SER A 103 -23.75 8.93 1.39
C SER A 103 -22.32 8.56 1.02
N PRO A 104 -21.52 9.53 0.50
CA PRO A 104 -20.11 9.30 0.17
C PRO A 104 -19.29 8.77 1.35
N VAL A 105 -19.51 9.32 2.56
CA VAL A 105 -18.79 8.92 3.78
C VAL A 105 -19.10 7.48 4.21
N GLU A 106 -20.33 7.01 3.95
CA GLU A 106 -20.69 5.61 4.18
C GLU A 106 -19.99 4.67 3.18
N ASN A 107 -19.78 5.14 1.94
CA ASN A 107 -19.01 4.37 0.96
C ASN A 107 -17.53 4.27 1.34
N VAL A 108 -16.96 5.33 1.93
CA VAL A 108 -15.60 5.28 2.51
C VAL A 108 -15.52 4.23 3.60
N LEU A 109 -16.51 4.17 4.51
CA LEU A 109 -16.56 3.13 5.55
C LEU A 109 -16.59 1.72 4.95
N ILE A 110 -17.43 1.48 3.94
CA ILE A 110 -17.51 0.18 3.25
C ILE A 110 -16.15 -0.19 2.64
N GLN A 111 -15.50 0.76 1.98
CA GLN A 111 -14.20 0.57 1.35
C GLN A 111 -13.12 0.22 2.37
N SER A 112 -13.06 0.93 3.51
CA SER A 112 -12.09 0.64 4.57
C SER A 112 -12.29 -0.72 5.22
N VAL A 113 -13.56 -1.09 5.50
CA VAL A 113 -13.88 -2.41 6.07
C VAL A 113 -13.57 -3.53 5.07
N ALA A 114 -13.94 -3.36 3.80
CA ALA A 114 -13.71 -4.37 2.77
C ALA A 114 -12.21 -4.55 2.47
N GLY A 115 -11.47 -3.45 2.33
CA GLY A 115 -10.03 -3.46 2.10
C GLY A 115 -9.28 -4.19 3.21
N SER A 116 -9.57 -3.86 4.47
CA SER A 116 -8.92 -4.49 5.62
C SER A 116 -9.18 -6.00 5.73
N VAL A 117 -10.40 -6.48 5.47
CA VAL A 117 -10.67 -7.94 5.39
C VAL A 117 -9.92 -8.56 4.21
N GLY A 118 -9.93 -7.88 3.06
CA GLY A 118 -9.37 -8.36 1.80
C GLY A 118 -7.85 -8.51 1.81
N THR A 119 -7.12 -7.64 2.52
CA THR A 119 -5.63 -7.66 2.58
C THR A 119 -5.08 -8.56 3.69
N MET A 120 -5.91 -9.06 4.61
CA MET A 120 -5.45 -9.96 5.68
C MET A 120 -4.72 -11.24 5.24
N PRO A 121 -4.99 -11.89 4.08
CA PRO A 121 -4.17 -13.00 3.62
C PRO A 121 -2.67 -12.66 3.51
N LEU A 122 -2.35 -11.43 3.12
CA LEU A 122 -0.97 -10.92 3.10
C LEU A 122 -0.53 -10.52 4.52
N GLY A 123 -1.32 -9.70 5.22
CA GLY A 123 -0.95 -9.19 6.54
C GLY A 123 -0.73 -10.28 7.60
N CYS A 124 -1.46 -11.39 7.49
CA CYS A 124 -1.30 -12.55 8.38
C CYS A 124 -0.19 -13.53 7.94
N GLY A 125 0.45 -13.28 6.79
CA GLY A 125 1.52 -14.10 6.24
C GLY A 125 1.05 -15.39 5.56
N PHE A 126 -0.24 -15.55 5.22
CA PHE A 126 -0.78 -16.76 4.58
C PHE A 126 -0.31 -16.97 3.14
N VAL A 127 0.22 -15.92 2.52
CA VAL A 127 0.76 -15.96 1.16
C VAL A 127 2.26 -16.30 1.14
N GLY A 128 2.99 -16.09 2.24
CA GLY A 128 4.46 -16.23 2.27
C GLY A 128 4.96 -16.99 3.48
N VAL A 129 4.97 -16.34 4.64
CA VAL A 129 5.60 -16.86 5.86
C VAL A 129 4.96 -18.15 6.37
N ILE A 130 3.64 -18.20 6.46
CA ILE A 130 2.93 -19.37 7.00
C ILE A 130 3.11 -20.60 6.09
N PRO A 131 2.96 -20.52 4.75
CA PRO A 131 3.37 -21.60 3.86
C PRO A 131 4.83 -22.02 4.03
N ALA A 132 5.75 -21.07 4.20
CA ALA A 132 7.16 -21.38 4.42
C ALA A 132 7.38 -22.20 5.70
N LEU A 133 6.69 -21.83 6.79
CA LEU A 133 6.73 -22.56 8.06
C LEU A 133 6.07 -23.95 7.98
N GLN A 134 4.94 -24.08 7.28
CA GLN A 134 4.20 -25.34 7.21
C GLN A 134 4.77 -26.34 6.22
N PHE A 135 5.30 -25.88 5.08
CA PHE A 135 5.65 -26.77 3.98
C PHE A 135 7.12 -26.75 3.56
N LEU A 136 7.87 -25.69 3.87
CA LEU A 136 9.23 -25.50 3.31
C LEU A 136 10.35 -25.67 4.36
N LEU A 137 10.04 -25.64 5.66
CA LEU A 137 11.01 -25.90 6.71
C LEU A 137 11.51 -27.35 6.65
N LYS A 138 12.82 -27.52 6.82
CA LYS A 138 13.46 -28.84 6.88
C LYS A 138 13.40 -29.43 8.30
N PRO A 139 13.57 -30.76 8.47
CA PRO A 139 13.69 -31.40 9.78
C PRO A 139 14.80 -30.81 10.67
N GLU A 140 15.90 -30.35 10.06
CA GLU A 140 17.00 -29.72 10.81
C GLU A 140 16.65 -28.30 11.32
N GLU A 141 15.52 -27.74 10.88
CA GLU A 141 15.00 -26.41 11.21
C GLU A 141 13.80 -26.47 12.17
N ASN A 142 13.57 -27.63 12.81
CA ASN A 142 12.35 -27.95 13.57
C ASN A 142 11.05 -27.89 12.75
N GLY A 143 11.12 -28.17 11.44
CA GLY A 143 9.95 -28.27 10.59
C GLY A 143 9.66 -29.68 10.08
N PRO A 144 8.56 -29.86 9.32
CA PRO A 144 7.50 -28.87 9.07
C PRO A 144 6.65 -28.58 10.32
N LEU A 145 6.22 -27.32 10.50
CA LEU A 145 5.36 -26.93 11.63
C LEU A 145 3.89 -27.06 11.25
N THR A 146 3.21 -28.11 11.71
CA THR A 146 1.77 -28.26 11.46
C THR A 146 0.94 -27.37 12.39
N LEU A 147 0.47 -26.24 11.89
CA LEU A 147 -0.36 -25.30 12.64
C LEU A 147 -1.85 -25.65 12.48
N SER A 148 -2.52 -25.93 13.59
CA SER A 148 -3.99 -26.09 13.62
C SER A 148 -4.69 -24.77 13.26
N LEU A 149 -5.94 -24.84 12.76
CA LEU A 149 -6.73 -23.66 12.45
C LEU A 149 -6.81 -22.68 13.63
N TRP A 150 -6.99 -23.19 14.85
CA TRP A 150 -7.04 -22.35 16.04
C TRP A 150 -5.73 -21.58 16.28
N LYS A 151 -4.58 -22.24 16.11
CA LYS A 151 -3.28 -21.57 16.21
C LYS A 151 -3.11 -20.50 15.12
N LEU A 152 -3.60 -20.74 13.90
CA LEU A 152 -3.58 -19.74 12.83
C LEU A 152 -4.49 -18.55 13.16
N ILE A 153 -5.67 -18.78 13.72
CA ILE A 153 -6.57 -17.70 14.18
C ILE A 153 -5.92 -16.88 15.28
N VAL A 154 -5.35 -17.53 16.31
CA VAL A 154 -4.66 -16.82 17.41
C VAL A 154 -3.47 -16.02 16.88
N TRP A 155 -2.68 -16.58 15.97
CA TRP A 155 -1.61 -15.87 15.27
C TRP A 155 -2.13 -14.62 14.56
N SER A 156 -3.13 -14.78 13.69
CA SER A 156 -3.70 -13.69 12.89
C SER A 156 -4.29 -12.58 13.73
N VAL A 157 -5.14 -12.92 14.71
CA VAL A 157 -5.73 -11.95 15.67
C VAL A 157 -4.64 -11.28 16.49
N GLY A 158 -3.56 -12.00 16.80
CA GLY A 158 -2.39 -11.49 17.49
C GLY A 158 -1.73 -10.31 16.78
N ILE A 159 -1.59 -10.39 15.46
CA ILE A 159 -0.76 -9.46 14.67
C ILE A 159 -1.57 -8.42 13.89
N CYS A 160 -2.90 -8.54 13.83
CA CYS A 160 -3.75 -7.74 12.93
C CYS A 160 -4.11 -6.31 13.41
N PHE A 161 -3.63 -5.88 14.59
CA PHE A 161 -4.08 -4.62 15.20
C PHE A 161 -2.98 -3.57 15.41
N PHE A 162 -1.76 -3.97 15.79
CA PHE A 162 -0.77 -3.00 16.27
C PHE A 162 -0.35 -2.01 15.18
N GLY A 163 -0.33 -2.43 13.90
CA GLY A 163 -0.05 -1.55 12.77
C GLY A 163 -1.16 -0.52 12.55
N VAL A 164 -2.42 -0.94 12.62
CA VAL A 164 -3.60 -0.05 12.54
C VAL A 164 -3.55 1.01 13.65
N VAL A 165 -3.31 0.61 14.90
CA VAL A 165 -3.26 1.58 16.01
C VAL A 165 -2.04 2.50 15.92
N PHE A 166 -0.90 1.99 15.47
CA PHE A 166 0.31 2.78 15.30
C PHE A 166 0.21 3.81 14.17
N ALA A 167 -0.63 3.58 13.16
CA ALA A 167 -0.84 4.52 12.07
C ALA A 167 -1.56 5.80 12.52
N VAL A 168 -2.43 5.73 13.54
CA VAL A 168 -3.22 6.89 14.03
C VAL A 168 -2.39 8.17 14.26
N PRO A 169 -1.28 8.16 15.02
CA PRO A 169 -0.46 9.36 15.20
C PRO A 169 0.24 9.82 13.92
N LEU A 170 0.48 8.93 12.96
CA LEU A 170 1.13 9.27 11.70
C LEU A 170 0.26 10.16 10.83
N ARG A 171 -1.08 10.03 10.89
CA ARG A 171 -2.04 10.83 10.12
C ARG A 171 -1.73 12.33 10.17
N LYS A 172 -1.48 12.87 11.37
CA LYS A 172 -1.23 14.30 11.55
C LYS A 172 0.04 14.76 10.82
N GLU A 173 1.09 13.93 10.86
CA GLU A 173 2.33 14.25 10.18
C GLU A 173 2.19 14.07 8.67
N VAL A 174 1.69 12.92 8.20
CA VAL A 174 1.77 12.56 6.77
C VAL A 174 0.63 13.10 5.91
N ILE A 175 -0.57 13.26 6.45
CA ILE A 175 -1.74 13.76 5.70
C ILE A 175 -1.91 15.26 5.92
N ILE A 176 -1.81 15.75 7.16
CA ILE A 176 -2.13 17.16 7.47
C ILE A 176 -0.92 18.08 7.33
N ARG A 177 0.25 17.70 7.87
CA ARG A 177 1.46 18.56 7.85
C ARG A 177 2.26 18.41 6.55
N GLU A 178 2.63 17.19 6.21
CA GLU A 178 3.45 16.88 5.03
C GLU A 178 2.61 16.84 3.74
N LYS A 179 1.28 16.76 3.85
CA LYS A 179 0.32 16.77 2.73
C LYS A 179 0.66 15.75 1.63
N LEU A 180 1.12 14.57 2.04
CA LEU A 180 1.49 13.51 1.12
C LEU A 180 0.30 13.13 0.22
N LYS A 181 0.62 12.72 -1.00
CA LYS A 181 -0.37 12.54 -2.07
C LYS A 181 -1.27 11.34 -1.81
N PHE A 182 -0.69 10.19 -1.41
CA PHE A 182 -1.38 8.90 -1.31
C PHE A 182 -2.24 8.65 -2.58
N PRO A 183 -1.61 8.38 -3.73
CA PRO A 183 -2.26 8.41 -5.03
C PRO A 183 -3.49 7.48 -5.15
N SER A 184 -3.42 6.24 -4.68
CA SER A 184 -4.54 5.28 -4.70
C SER A 184 -5.71 5.74 -3.84
N GLY A 185 -5.42 6.24 -2.63
CA GLY A 185 -6.43 6.83 -1.74
C GLY A 185 -7.10 8.05 -2.35
N THR A 186 -6.33 8.90 -3.05
CA THR A 186 -6.82 10.06 -3.79
C THR A 186 -7.69 9.65 -4.98
N ALA A 187 -7.24 8.67 -5.78
CA ALA A 187 -8.02 8.15 -6.91
C ALA A 187 -9.34 7.51 -6.45
N THR A 188 -9.32 6.81 -5.31
CA THR A 188 -10.51 6.23 -4.68
C THR A 188 -11.47 7.33 -4.23
N ALA A 189 -10.96 8.41 -3.64
CA ALA A 189 -11.79 9.56 -3.24
C ALA A 189 -12.49 10.20 -4.43
N LEU A 190 -11.75 10.49 -5.50
CA LEU A 190 -12.29 11.05 -6.74
C LEU A 190 -13.37 10.15 -7.34
N MET A 191 -13.12 8.84 -7.37
CA MET A 191 -14.07 7.86 -7.87
C MET A 191 -15.36 7.84 -7.05
N ILE A 192 -15.28 7.82 -5.71
CA ILE A 192 -16.44 7.89 -4.82
C ILE A 192 -17.22 9.20 -5.02
N GLY A 193 -16.53 10.34 -5.17
CA GLY A 193 -17.13 11.64 -5.44
C GLY A 193 -17.95 11.62 -6.72
N VAL A 194 -17.37 11.10 -7.82
CA VAL A 194 -18.06 10.95 -9.11
C VAL A 194 -19.28 10.03 -9.02
N LEU A 195 -19.20 8.92 -8.27
CA LEU A 195 -20.33 8.00 -8.10
C LEU A 195 -21.54 8.67 -7.40
N HIS A 196 -21.30 9.59 -6.48
CA HIS A 196 -22.35 10.25 -5.70
C HIS A 196 -22.83 11.57 -6.32
N GLY A 197 -22.42 11.88 -7.55
CA GLY A 197 -22.89 13.08 -8.26
C GLY A 197 -22.16 14.37 -7.89
N GLY A 198 -20.99 14.29 -7.23
CA GLY A 198 -20.07 15.42 -7.21
C GLY A 198 -19.44 15.59 -8.61
N ASP A 199 -19.14 16.82 -9.01
CA ASP A 199 -18.36 17.11 -10.23
C ASP A 199 -17.09 16.24 -10.28
N GLU A 200 -16.40 16.13 -11.42
CA GLU A 200 -15.05 15.48 -11.48
C GLU A 200 -14.05 16.08 -10.46
N LYS A 201 -14.39 17.24 -9.89
CA LYS A 201 -13.78 17.94 -8.75
C LYS A 201 -14.24 17.43 -7.36
N GLY A 202 -14.87 16.26 -7.25
CA GLY A 202 -15.66 15.79 -6.09
C GLY A 202 -14.92 15.54 -4.76
N ALA A 203 -13.63 15.86 -4.66
CA ALA A 203 -12.93 15.97 -3.38
C ALA A 203 -13.16 17.36 -2.78
N VAL A 204 -13.59 17.43 -1.52
CA VAL A 204 -13.87 18.69 -0.81
C VAL A 204 -12.61 19.55 -0.72
N ILE A 205 -11.44 18.92 -0.67
CA ILE A 205 -10.13 19.57 -0.69
C ILE A 205 -9.52 19.38 -2.08
N LYS A 206 -9.50 20.44 -2.90
CA LYS A 206 -8.59 20.50 -4.05
C LYS A 206 -7.17 20.63 -3.50
N GLN A 207 -6.25 19.76 -3.92
CA GLN A 207 -4.83 20.10 -3.83
C GLN A 207 -4.61 21.27 -4.80
N SER A 208 -4.57 22.49 -4.26
CA SER A 208 -4.19 23.70 -4.97
C SER A 208 -2.71 23.63 -5.34
N HIS A 209 -2.41 22.98 -6.45
CA HIS A 209 -1.12 23.02 -7.11
C HIS A 209 -1.45 22.96 -8.60
N ASN A 210 -1.53 24.12 -9.28
CA ASN A 210 -1.22 24.28 -10.71
C ASN A 210 -1.64 25.59 -11.39
N ARG A 211 -2.29 26.58 -10.74
CA ARG A 211 -2.80 27.75 -11.49
C ARG A 211 -2.16 29.11 -11.25
N GLU A 212 -1.27 29.32 -10.27
CA GLU A 212 -0.77 30.68 -9.98
C GLU A 212 0.74 30.80 -9.69
N ASP A 213 1.54 29.75 -9.87
CA ASP A 213 2.97 29.72 -9.46
C ASP A 213 3.99 29.69 -10.62
N GLU A 214 3.61 30.06 -11.85
CA GLU A 214 4.50 29.93 -13.03
C GLU A 214 5.62 30.97 -13.14
N GLU A 215 5.75 31.96 -12.25
CA GLU A 215 6.79 33.00 -12.42
C GLU A 215 7.78 33.22 -11.26
N ASP A 216 7.84 32.37 -10.22
CA ASP A 216 8.83 32.63 -9.13
C ASP A 216 9.28 31.43 -8.25
N ASN A 217 9.34 30.20 -8.78
CA ASN A 217 9.68 28.99 -8.00
C ASN A 217 10.97 28.25 -8.43
N ASP A 218 12.03 28.95 -8.82
CA ASP A 218 13.31 28.31 -9.19
C ASP A 218 14.17 27.76 -8.02
N GLU A 219 13.76 27.91 -6.75
CA GLU A 219 14.55 27.42 -5.60
C GLU A 219 13.86 26.38 -4.69
N GLN A 220 12.58 26.06 -4.91
CA GLN A 220 11.84 25.13 -4.04
C GLN A 220 11.38 23.83 -4.73
N ASP A 221 11.37 23.78 -6.07
CA ASP A 221 10.96 22.59 -6.86
C ASP A 221 12.05 21.50 -6.96
N GLY A 222 13.26 21.76 -6.47
CA GLY A 222 14.36 20.79 -6.46
C GLY A 222 14.27 19.71 -5.36
N LEU A 223 13.22 19.67 -4.55
CA LEU A 223 13.15 18.87 -3.32
C LEU A 223 12.04 17.80 -3.28
N ILE A 224 11.21 17.64 -4.31
CA ILE A 224 10.03 16.76 -4.24
C ILE A 224 9.81 15.98 -5.53
N VAL A 225 10.76 15.12 -5.91
CA VAL A 225 10.48 13.97 -6.80
C VAL A 225 11.22 12.75 -6.24
N GLY A 226 10.91 12.37 -5.01
CA GLY A 226 11.45 11.18 -4.36
C GLY A 226 10.63 9.96 -4.70
N GLY A 227 10.81 9.40 -5.89
CA GLY A 227 10.32 8.05 -6.18
C GLY A 227 11.07 7.04 -5.31
N ALA A 228 10.52 6.67 -4.15
CA ALA A 228 10.90 5.48 -3.39
C ALA A 228 10.80 4.23 -4.30
N PRO A 229 11.93 3.63 -4.71
CA PRO A 229 11.91 2.51 -5.63
C PRO A 229 11.72 1.18 -4.87
N GLY A 230 10.66 0.47 -5.22
CA GLY A 230 10.61 -0.99 -5.13
C GLY A 230 9.94 -1.56 -3.88
N GLY A 231 8.82 -2.24 -4.08
CA GLY A 231 8.05 -2.92 -3.03
C GLY A 231 7.07 -3.98 -3.53
N ALA A 232 7.54 -5.05 -4.17
CA ALA A 232 6.69 -6.15 -4.60
C ALA A 232 6.72 -7.28 -3.56
N VAL A 233 5.80 -7.18 -2.60
CA VAL A 233 4.72 -8.16 -2.38
C VAL A 233 3.52 -7.30 -1.96
N SER A 234 3.04 -6.50 -2.92
CA SER A 234 1.84 -5.64 -2.94
C SER A 234 2.10 -4.58 -4.03
N ASP A 235 2.26 -5.03 -5.28
CA ASP A 235 2.43 -4.11 -6.42
C ASP A 235 1.05 -3.56 -6.81
N GLU A 236 0.69 -2.42 -6.24
CA GLU A 236 -0.31 -1.49 -6.79
C GLU A 236 0.37 -0.18 -7.22
N VAL A 237 0.18 0.14 -8.50
CA VAL A 237 0.29 1.45 -9.19
C VAL A 237 1.63 2.20 -9.08
N SER A 238 2.40 2.19 -10.17
CA SER A 238 3.48 3.16 -10.37
C SER A 238 2.92 4.58 -10.54
N PRO A 239 3.54 5.62 -9.93
CA PRO A 239 3.07 6.99 -9.99
C PRO A 239 3.43 7.60 -11.35
N GLN A 240 2.44 8.04 -12.12
CA GLN A 240 2.69 8.84 -13.31
C GLN A 240 1.83 10.09 -13.30
N ALA A 241 2.52 11.23 -13.45
CA ALA A 241 1.98 12.57 -13.49
C ALA A 241 0.75 12.65 -14.40
N TYR A 242 -0.30 13.28 -13.88
CA TYR A 242 -1.49 13.62 -14.63
C TYR A 242 -1.10 14.57 -15.77
N PRO A 243 -1.29 14.20 -17.04
CA PRO A 243 -1.38 15.20 -18.09
C PRO A 243 -2.73 15.89 -17.91
N GLU A 244 -2.72 17.19 -17.64
CA GLU A 244 -3.90 18.02 -17.77
C GLU A 244 -4.39 17.92 -19.22
N THR A 245 -5.47 17.16 -19.45
CA THR A 245 -6.26 17.37 -20.65
C THR A 245 -7.04 18.66 -20.44
N GLU A 246 -6.54 19.75 -21.03
CA GLU A 246 -7.35 20.93 -21.35
C GLU A 246 -8.53 20.47 -22.22
N ARG A 247 -9.68 20.22 -21.60
CA ARG A 247 -10.97 20.19 -22.29
C ARG A 247 -11.88 21.18 -21.60
N GLY A 248 -12.32 22.14 -22.42
CA GLY A 248 -13.05 23.32 -22.03
C GLY A 248 -14.29 23.05 -21.19
N ASP A 249 -14.58 24.06 -20.38
CA ASP A 249 -15.73 24.16 -19.48
C ASP A 249 -17.06 23.94 -20.21
N GLU A 250 -17.65 22.76 -20.06
CA GLU A 250 -19.11 22.60 -20.11
C GLU A 250 -19.56 21.78 -18.88
N PRO A 251 -20.42 22.32 -18.00
CA PRO A 251 -20.97 21.56 -16.88
C PRO A 251 -21.87 20.45 -17.41
N GLY A 252 -21.42 19.19 -17.27
CA GLY A 252 -22.16 18.01 -17.68
C GLY A 252 -23.51 17.91 -16.97
N THR A 253 -24.55 17.51 -17.70
CA THR A 253 -25.90 17.41 -17.15
C THR A 253 -26.05 16.18 -16.24
N ALA A 254 -26.99 16.19 -15.28
CA ALA A 254 -27.26 15.05 -14.40
C ALA A 254 -27.60 13.73 -15.15
N MET A 255 -28.04 13.82 -16.42
CA MET A 255 -28.23 12.66 -17.30
C MET A 255 -26.91 12.02 -17.75
N ASP A 256 -25.85 12.81 -17.97
CA ASP A 256 -24.53 12.32 -18.36
C ASP A 256 -23.88 11.52 -17.21
N GLN A 257 -23.99 12.02 -15.98
CA GLN A 257 -23.49 11.37 -14.77
C GLN A 257 -24.23 10.05 -14.47
N GLN A 258 -25.55 9.99 -14.71
CA GLN A 258 -26.33 8.76 -14.55
C GLN A 258 -26.01 7.70 -15.61
N SER A 259 -25.55 8.12 -16.80
CA SER A 259 -25.11 7.21 -17.86
C SER A 259 -23.74 6.59 -17.57
N ASP A 260 -22.84 7.34 -16.92
CA ASP A 260 -21.45 6.96 -16.71
C ASP A 260 -21.26 5.86 -15.65
N TRP A 261 -21.91 5.94 -14.48
CA TRP A 261 -21.81 4.87 -13.47
C TRP A 261 -22.46 3.55 -13.94
N LYS A 262 -23.56 3.63 -14.71
CA LYS A 262 -24.19 2.44 -15.31
C LYS A 262 -23.26 1.79 -16.32
N ALA A 263 -22.51 2.57 -17.10
CA ALA A 263 -21.51 2.06 -18.02
C ALA A 263 -20.36 1.36 -17.26
N LYS A 264 -19.85 1.98 -16.18
CA LYS A 264 -18.81 1.41 -15.31
C LYS A 264 -19.26 0.08 -14.69
N ILE A 265 -20.46 0.00 -14.13
CA ILE A 265 -20.99 -1.26 -13.58
C ILE A 265 -21.22 -2.30 -14.67
N ARG A 266 -21.77 -1.91 -15.83
CA ARG A 266 -21.94 -2.85 -16.94
C ARG A 266 -20.60 -3.44 -17.37
N LEU A 267 -19.56 -2.61 -17.46
CA LEU A 267 -18.21 -3.05 -17.78
C LEU A 267 -17.68 -4.03 -16.73
N LEU A 268 -17.85 -3.72 -15.44
CA LEU A 268 -17.50 -4.61 -14.32
C LEU A 268 -18.20 -5.97 -14.43
N VAL A 269 -19.51 -5.98 -14.67
CA VAL A 269 -20.30 -7.22 -14.74
C VAL A 269 -19.92 -8.05 -15.97
N ILE A 270 -19.67 -7.40 -17.12
CA ILE A 270 -19.24 -8.10 -18.34
C ILE A 270 -17.85 -8.72 -18.13
N SER A 271 -16.88 -7.95 -17.63
CA SER A 271 -15.53 -8.48 -17.40
C SER A 271 -15.52 -9.57 -16.32
N PHE A 272 -16.30 -9.39 -15.26
CA PHE A 272 -16.56 -10.43 -14.27
C PHE A 272 -17.09 -11.71 -14.92
N SER A 273 -18.11 -11.60 -15.76
CA SER A 273 -18.76 -12.76 -16.40
C SER A 273 -17.80 -13.49 -17.35
N ILE A 274 -17.02 -12.75 -18.15
CA ILE A 274 -16.01 -13.33 -19.05
C ILE A 274 -14.97 -14.11 -18.23
N SER A 275 -14.46 -13.50 -17.17
CA SER A 275 -13.45 -14.14 -16.31
C SER A 275 -14.01 -15.33 -15.55
N ALA A 276 -15.25 -15.24 -15.06
CA ALA A 276 -15.96 -16.32 -14.39
C ALA A 276 -16.15 -17.54 -15.29
N VAL A 277 -16.63 -17.33 -16.52
CA VAL A 277 -16.80 -18.41 -17.51
C VAL A 277 -15.46 -19.05 -17.87
N TYR A 278 -14.44 -18.24 -18.14
CA TYR A 278 -13.10 -18.76 -18.43
C TYR A 278 -12.56 -19.59 -17.25
N THR A 279 -12.68 -19.09 -16.03
CA THR A 279 -12.19 -19.77 -14.82
C THR A 279 -12.87 -21.12 -14.61
N LEU A 280 -14.18 -21.19 -14.83
CA LEU A 280 -14.94 -22.44 -14.76
C LEU A 280 -14.52 -23.42 -15.88
N LEU A 281 -14.31 -22.93 -17.10
CA LEU A 281 -13.84 -23.75 -18.22
C LEU A 281 -12.44 -24.33 -17.95
N THR A 282 -11.52 -23.53 -17.39
CA THR A 282 -10.16 -24.03 -17.05
C THR A 282 -10.16 -25.04 -15.89
N TYR A 283 -11.22 -25.11 -15.08
CA TYR A 283 -11.36 -26.20 -14.13
C TYR A 283 -11.54 -27.53 -14.86
N PHE A 284 -12.41 -27.57 -15.87
CA PHE A 284 -12.67 -28.79 -16.63
C PHE A 284 -11.56 -29.08 -17.64
N ILE A 285 -10.93 -28.07 -18.24
CA ILE A 285 -9.87 -28.25 -19.24
C ILE A 285 -8.58 -27.58 -18.72
N PRO A 286 -7.79 -28.25 -17.86
CA PRO A 286 -6.60 -27.66 -17.26
C PRO A 286 -5.53 -27.25 -18.28
N GLN A 287 -5.51 -27.87 -19.47
CA GLN A 287 -4.55 -27.61 -20.54
C GLN A 287 -4.64 -26.16 -21.06
N LEU A 288 -5.78 -25.48 -20.85
CA LEU A 288 -5.94 -24.06 -21.18
C LEU A 288 -5.04 -23.14 -20.35
N ARG A 289 -4.44 -23.62 -19.25
CA ARG A 289 -3.52 -22.85 -18.41
C ARG A 289 -2.07 -22.90 -18.89
N ASP A 290 -1.73 -23.84 -19.77
CA ASP A 290 -0.35 -24.10 -20.20
C ASP A 290 -0.23 -24.04 -21.72
N VAL A 291 -0.61 -22.90 -22.32
CA VAL A 291 -0.59 -22.74 -23.77
C VAL A 291 0.86 -22.57 -24.27
N PRO A 292 1.37 -23.44 -25.15
CA PRO A 292 2.77 -23.41 -25.60
C PRO A 292 3.00 -22.38 -26.73
N VAL A 293 2.85 -21.08 -26.43
CA VAL A 293 2.92 -19.99 -27.44
C VAL A 293 4.30 -19.88 -28.09
N LEU A 294 5.37 -20.20 -27.35
CA LEU A 294 6.76 -20.11 -27.84
C LEU A 294 7.30 -21.46 -28.36
N GLY A 295 6.43 -22.44 -28.57
CA GLY A 295 6.78 -23.79 -29.04
C GLY A 295 6.87 -24.83 -27.93
N MET A 296 6.77 -26.10 -28.32
CA MET A 296 6.65 -27.23 -27.38
C MET A 296 7.92 -27.50 -26.57
N THR A 297 9.10 -27.22 -27.13
CA THR A 297 10.39 -27.41 -26.44
C THR A 297 10.56 -26.42 -25.29
N LEU A 298 10.30 -25.14 -25.54
CA LEU A 298 10.36 -24.09 -24.52
C LEU A 298 9.30 -24.28 -23.43
N ALA A 299 8.11 -24.76 -23.79
CA ALA A 299 7.05 -25.08 -22.84
C ALA A 299 7.43 -26.23 -21.90
N ASN A 300 7.85 -27.39 -22.45
CA ASN A 300 8.08 -28.59 -21.65
C ASN A 300 9.41 -28.59 -20.89
N ASP A 301 10.49 -28.09 -21.51
CA ASP A 301 11.83 -28.17 -20.90
C ASP A 301 12.18 -26.94 -20.06
N TRP A 302 11.54 -25.80 -20.33
CA TRP A 302 11.91 -24.50 -19.76
C TRP A 302 10.74 -23.71 -19.14
N LEU A 303 9.54 -24.29 -19.08
CA LEU A 303 8.35 -23.70 -18.44
C LEU A 303 7.88 -22.38 -19.09
N TRP A 304 8.23 -22.14 -20.35
CA TRP A 304 7.72 -21.03 -21.14
C TRP A 304 6.36 -21.39 -21.75
N THR A 305 5.34 -21.39 -20.90
CA THR A 305 3.92 -21.44 -21.31
C THR A 305 3.30 -20.05 -21.21
N LEU A 306 2.11 -19.86 -21.76
CA LEU A 306 1.24 -18.71 -21.49
C LEU A 306 0.01 -19.23 -20.77
N ASN A 307 -0.28 -18.67 -19.59
CA ASN A 307 -1.57 -18.84 -18.93
C ASN A 307 -2.45 -17.63 -19.26
N PRO A 308 -3.42 -17.73 -20.20
CA PRO A 308 -4.22 -16.60 -20.63
C PRO A 308 -5.36 -16.27 -19.65
N SER A 309 -5.17 -16.52 -18.36
CA SER A 309 -6.09 -16.10 -17.30
C SER A 309 -6.43 -14.61 -17.43
N PRO A 310 -7.73 -14.27 -17.55
CA PRO A 310 -8.17 -12.89 -17.58
C PRO A 310 -7.80 -12.14 -16.31
N ALA A 311 -7.70 -12.81 -15.15
CA ALA A 311 -7.26 -12.16 -13.92
C ALA A 311 -5.80 -11.74 -13.98
N TYR A 312 -4.88 -12.53 -14.55
CA TYR A 312 -3.48 -12.11 -14.70
C TYR A 312 -3.32 -10.93 -15.67
N ILE A 313 -4.14 -10.89 -16.73
CA ILE A 313 -4.23 -9.71 -17.60
C ILE A 313 -4.77 -8.51 -16.79
N GLY A 314 -5.80 -8.71 -15.97
CA GLY A 314 -6.33 -7.70 -15.05
C GLY A 314 -5.26 -7.17 -14.09
N GLN A 315 -4.47 -8.05 -13.48
CA GLN A 315 -3.34 -7.68 -12.64
C GLN A 315 -2.35 -6.82 -13.43
N GLY A 316 -1.99 -7.24 -14.64
CA GLY A 316 -1.11 -6.48 -15.52
C GLY A 316 -1.63 -5.08 -15.86
N ILE A 317 -2.94 -4.96 -16.09
CA ILE A 317 -3.60 -3.67 -16.34
C ILE A 317 -3.44 -2.73 -15.14
N ILE A 318 -3.61 -3.25 -13.92
CA ILE A 318 -3.49 -2.48 -12.67
C ILE A 318 -2.02 -2.12 -12.39
N MET A 319 -1.08 -3.04 -12.64
CA MET A 319 0.35 -2.83 -12.42
C MET A 319 0.97 -1.82 -13.40
N GLY A 320 0.36 -1.67 -14.58
CA GLY A 320 0.81 -0.76 -15.62
C GLY A 320 1.96 -1.30 -16.49
N PRO A 321 2.30 -0.59 -17.57
CA PRO A 321 3.28 -1.07 -18.54
C PRO A 321 4.71 -1.12 -18.00
N GLU A 322 5.16 -0.14 -17.21
CA GLU A 322 6.55 -0.09 -16.75
C GLU A 322 6.89 -1.28 -15.84
N THR A 323 6.07 -1.52 -14.82
CA THR A 323 6.26 -2.65 -13.89
C THR A 323 6.23 -3.97 -14.63
N THR A 324 5.26 -4.17 -15.52
CA THR A 324 5.11 -5.44 -16.23
C THR A 324 6.19 -5.68 -17.30
N LEU A 325 6.78 -4.62 -17.87
CA LEU A 325 7.95 -4.72 -18.74
C LEU A 325 9.23 -5.02 -17.96
N HIS A 326 9.41 -4.45 -16.77
CA HIS A 326 10.51 -4.80 -15.87
C HIS A 326 10.40 -6.26 -15.40
N MET A 327 9.19 -6.73 -15.09
CA MET A 327 8.95 -8.15 -14.81
C MET A 327 9.28 -9.02 -16.02
N LEU A 328 8.89 -8.62 -17.23
CA LEU A 328 9.26 -9.36 -18.44
C LEU A 328 10.78 -9.43 -18.60
N LEU A 329 11.48 -8.32 -18.39
CA LEU A 329 12.95 -8.27 -18.40
C LEU A 329 13.53 -9.27 -17.39
N GLY A 330 12.97 -9.32 -16.18
CA GLY A 330 13.30 -10.31 -15.16
C GLY A 330 13.07 -11.74 -15.63
N ALA A 331 11.94 -12.02 -16.28
CA ALA A 331 11.65 -13.35 -16.82
C ALA A 331 12.66 -13.75 -17.91
N VAL A 332 13.01 -12.83 -18.81
CA VAL A 332 14.02 -13.07 -19.86
C VAL A 332 15.40 -13.31 -19.25
N ILE A 333 15.85 -12.50 -18.30
CA ILE A 333 17.16 -12.67 -17.64
C ILE A 333 17.19 -13.97 -16.82
N GLY A 334 16.20 -14.20 -15.97
CA GLY A 334 16.14 -15.36 -15.08
C GLY A 334 15.92 -16.66 -15.85
N TRP A 335 14.80 -16.76 -16.57
CA TRP A 335 14.38 -18.00 -17.22
C TRP A 335 14.96 -18.20 -18.61
N GLY A 336 15.21 -17.11 -19.35
CA GLY A 336 15.76 -17.18 -20.71
C GLY A 336 17.28 -17.32 -20.76
N ILE A 337 18.01 -16.73 -19.80
CA ILE A 337 19.48 -16.69 -19.81
C ILE A 337 20.08 -17.49 -18.66
N LEU A 338 19.78 -17.12 -17.41
CA LEU A 338 20.42 -17.69 -16.24
C LEU A 338 20.03 -19.15 -15.99
N SER A 339 18.77 -19.51 -16.20
CA SER A 339 18.28 -20.89 -16.01
C SER A 339 18.97 -21.88 -16.96
N PRO A 340 19.02 -21.65 -18.29
CA PRO A 340 19.78 -22.50 -19.20
C PRO A 340 21.28 -22.52 -18.94
N LEU A 341 21.86 -21.39 -18.55
CA LEU A 341 23.27 -21.32 -18.18
C LEU A 341 23.59 -22.18 -16.94
N ALA A 342 22.78 -22.07 -15.89
CA ALA A 342 22.96 -22.84 -14.66
C ALA A 342 22.82 -24.36 -14.90
N LYS A 343 21.88 -24.76 -15.76
CA LYS A 343 21.68 -26.17 -16.11
C LYS A 343 22.81 -26.71 -16.99
N SER A 344 23.23 -25.98 -18.02
CA SER A 344 24.32 -26.39 -18.93
C SER A 344 25.69 -26.46 -18.24
N LYS A 345 25.94 -25.62 -17.23
CA LYS A 345 27.17 -25.63 -16.43
C LYS A 345 27.12 -26.61 -15.24
N GLY A 346 26.01 -27.33 -15.05
CA GLY A 346 25.85 -28.30 -13.97
C GLY A 346 25.73 -27.68 -12.57
N TRP A 347 25.45 -26.37 -12.46
CA TRP A 347 25.25 -25.69 -11.16
C TRP A 347 23.89 -26.05 -10.54
N ALA A 348 22.91 -26.41 -11.37
CA ALA A 348 21.59 -26.85 -10.98
C ALA A 348 21.24 -28.14 -11.75
N PRO A 349 21.62 -29.33 -11.24
CA PRO A 349 21.50 -30.59 -11.97
C PRO A 349 20.07 -31.16 -12.00
N GLY A 350 19.16 -30.65 -11.15
CA GLY A 350 17.78 -31.12 -11.07
C GLY A 350 16.90 -30.69 -12.26
N PRO A 351 15.65 -31.18 -12.32
CA PRO A 351 14.65 -30.69 -13.26
C PRO A 351 14.47 -29.17 -13.15
N VAL A 352 14.18 -28.48 -14.25
CA VAL A 352 14.03 -27.01 -14.25
C VAL A 352 12.94 -26.55 -13.28
N SER A 353 11.87 -27.34 -13.12
CA SER A 353 10.75 -27.05 -12.22
C SER A 353 11.04 -27.22 -10.73
N ASP A 354 12.15 -27.87 -10.35
CA ASP A 354 12.48 -28.14 -8.95
C ASP A 354 13.02 -26.90 -8.23
N TRP A 355 12.51 -26.65 -7.03
CA TRP A 355 12.90 -25.54 -6.16
C TRP A 355 14.17 -25.81 -5.35
N GLY A 356 14.55 -27.09 -5.17
CA GLY A 356 15.73 -27.47 -4.38
C GLY A 356 17.00 -27.54 -5.21
N THR A 357 16.98 -28.41 -6.23
CA THR A 357 18.15 -28.75 -7.06
C THR A 357 18.05 -28.25 -8.51
N GLY A 358 16.87 -27.75 -8.90
CA GLY A 358 16.57 -27.23 -10.22
C GLY A 358 17.02 -25.79 -10.44
N SER A 359 17.04 -25.38 -11.71
CA SER A 359 17.42 -24.02 -12.09
C SER A 359 16.40 -22.98 -11.61
N LYS A 360 15.12 -23.35 -11.43
CA LYS A 360 14.09 -22.52 -10.78
C LYS A 360 14.52 -22.08 -9.38
N GLY A 361 14.98 -23.00 -8.53
CA GLY A 361 15.50 -22.65 -7.20
C GLY A 361 16.76 -21.78 -7.27
N TRP A 362 17.65 -22.08 -8.23
CA TRP A 362 18.92 -21.35 -8.39
C TRP A 362 18.73 -19.87 -8.74
N ILE A 363 17.82 -19.54 -9.67
CA ILE A 363 17.57 -18.15 -10.09
C ILE A 363 16.88 -17.32 -9.01
N VAL A 364 16.12 -17.95 -8.10
CA VAL A 364 15.46 -17.26 -6.97
C VAL A 364 16.50 -16.63 -6.05
N TRP A 365 17.66 -17.24 -5.87
CA TRP A 365 18.74 -16.65 -5.07
C TRP A 365 19.32 -15.37 -5.69
N VAL A 366 19.48 -15.36 -7.02
CA VAL A 366 19.94 -14.17 -7.75
C VAL A 366 18.88 -13.08 -7.69
N SER A 367 17.60 -13.44 -7.90
CA SER A 367 16.45 -12.56 -7.71
C SER A 367 16.42 -11.95 -6.31
N LEU A 368 16.61 -12.76 -5.27
CA LEU A 368 16.65 -12.29 -3.88
C LEU A 368 17.74 -11.24 -3.65
N ALA A 369 18.93 -11.44 -4.21
CA ALA A 369 20.01 -10.47 -4.07
C ALA A 369 19.68 -9.13 -4.73
N ILE A 370 19.00 -9.16 -5.89
CA ILE A 370 18.47 -7.95 -6.53
C ILE A 370 17.44 -7.27 -5.61
N MET A 371 16.49 -8.01 -5.04
CA MET A 371 15.48 -7.44 -4.12
C MET A 371 16.13 -6.80 -2.89
N LEU A 372 17.11 -7.47 -2.29
CA LEU A 372 17.80 -6.98 -1.09
C LEU A 372 18.62 -5.74 -1.42
N ALA A 373 19.35 -5.74 -2.53
CA ALA A 373 20.12 -4.59 -2.98
C ALA A 373 19.24 -3.36 -3.24
N ASP A 374 18.14 -3.55 -3.98
CA ASP A 374 17.16 -2.50 -4.27
C ASP A 374 16.57 -1.95 -2.97
N SER A 375 16.09 -2.83 -2.09
CA SER A 375 15.49 -2.44 -0.80
C SER A 375 16.47 -1.69 0.10
N LEU A 376 17.73 -2.13 0.17
CA LEU A 376 18.75 -1.50 1.02
C LEU A 376 19.12 -0.10 0.52
N VAL A 377 19.27 0.08 -0.79
CA VAL A 377 19.59 1.39 -1.37
C VAL A 377 18.41 2.36 -1.21
N SER A 378 17.19 1.90 -1.55
CA SER A 378 15.97 2.70 -1.47
C SER A 378 15.64 3.12 -0.03
N LEU A 379 15.62 2.17 0.90
CA LEU A 379 15.35 2.45 2.32
C LEU A 379 16.51 3.22 2.95
N GLY A 380 17.75 2.86 2.60
CA GLY A 380 18.95 3.54 3.09
C GLY A 380 18.96 5.02 2.73
N TRP A 381 18.58 5.36 1.50
CA TRP A 381 18.43 6.76 1.09
C TRP A 381 17.32 7.49 1.85
N LEU A 382 16.18 6.83 2.07
CA LEU A 382 15.07 7.41 2.83
C LEU A 382 15.48 7.76 4.27
N VAL A 383 16.37 6.98 4.89
CA VAL A 383 16.97 7.29 6.20
C VAL A 383 18.04 8.37 6.09
N LEU A 384 18.92 8.25 5.11
CA LEU A 384 20.10 9.10 4.98
C LEU A 384 19.74 10.54 4.61
N ARG A 385 18.73 10.75 3.76
CA ARG A 385 18.34 12.08 3.26
C ARG A 385 17.94 13.05 4.39
N PRO A 386 16.99 12.73 5.30
CA PRO A 386 16.70 13.58 6.45
C PRO A 386 17.93 13.77 7.36
N LEU A 387 18.71 12.71 7.57
CA LEU A 387 19.91 12.76 8.40
C LEU A 387 20.94 13.76 7.84
N ILE A 388 21.21 13.74 6.52
CA ILE A 388 22.09 14.69 5.83
C ILE A 388 21.56 16.12 5.97
N TYR A 389 20.25 16.32 5.81
CA TYR A 389 19.65 17.64 5.98
C TYR A 389 19.83 18.17 7.41
N TYR A 390 19.43 17.39 8.42
CA TYR A 390 19.54 17.80 9.82
C TYR A 390 20.99 17.99 10.23
N THR A 391 21.90 17.10 9.84
CA THR A 391 23.33 17.28 10.08
C THR A 391 23.84 18.55 9.43
N ARG A 392 23.51 18.85 8.16
CA ARG A 392 23.95 20.10 7.50
C ARG A 392 23.43 21.37 8.19
N VAL A 393 22.23 21.33 8.78
CA VAL A 393 21.63 22.46 9.52
C VAL A 393 22.17 22.56 10.96
N TRP A 394 22.40 21.43 11.63
CA TRP A 394 22.77 21.38 13.04
C TRP A 394 24.29 21.43 13.26
N LEU A 395 25.09 20.90 12.33
CA LEU A 395 26.54 20.83 12.42
C LEU A 395 27.20 22.22 12.53
N PRO A 396 26.81 23.25 11.75
CA PRO A 396 27.32 24.61 11.93
C PRO A 396 26.94 25.18 13.31
N ARG A 397 25.70 24.98 13.75
CA ARG A 397 25.19 25.45 15.05
C ARG A 397 25.89 24.78 16.24
N LEU A 398 26.27 23.50 16.10
CA LEU A 398 27.02 22.76 17.10
C LEU A 398 28.50 23.19 17.12
N GLN A 399 29.09 23.41 15.94
CA GLN A 399 30.45 23.95 15.82
C GLN A 399 30.55 25.34 16.45
N ASP A 400 29.56 26.22 16.24
CA ASP A 400 29.50 27.55 16.86
C ASP A 400 29.30 27.47 18.39
N ARG A 401 28.47 26.53 18.87
CA ARG A 401 28.31 26.28 20.32
C ARG A 401 29.56 25.70 20.99
N MET A 402 30.29 24.83 20.30
CA MET A 402 31.53 24.23 20.81
C MET A 402 32.73 25.18 20.76
N ARG A 403 32.77 26.09 19.78
CA ARG A 403 33.86 27.07 19.64
C ARG A 403 33.80 28.20 20.67
N ASN A 404 32.62 28.52 21.18
CA ASN A 404 32.39 29.70 22.03
C ASN A 404 32.12 29.38 23.52
N ARG A 405 32.24 28.13 23.99
CA ARG A 405 32.12 27.80 25.42
C ARG A 405 33.28 26.94 25.95
N PRO A 406 33.83 27.25 27.14
CA PRO A 406 34.80 26.38 27.78
C PRO A 406 34.15 25.02 28.13
N TRP A 407 34.88 23.93 27.89
CA TRP A 407 34.44 22.53 28.05
C TRP A 407 33.79 22.20 29.42
N LYS A 408 34.00 23.03 30.43
CA LYS A 408 33.46 22.84 31.80
C LYS A 408 31.96 23.18 31.93
N ASP A 409 31.37 23.89 30.96
CA ASP A 409 29.94 24.25 30.99
C ASP A 409 29.04 23.29 30.19
N VAL A 410 29.62 22.42 29.36
CA VAL A 410 28.87 21.40 28.59
C VAL A 410 28.44 20.23 29.50
N PHE A 411 29.20 19.95 30.57
CA PHE A 411 28.90 18.89 31.54
C PHE A 411 28.09 19.33 32.76
N LYS A 412 27.74 20.62 32.88
CA LYS A 412 26.78 21.08 33.90
C LYS A 412 25.36 20.99 33.35
N VAL A 413 24.78 19.80 33.42
CA VAL A 413 23.34 19.60 33.22
C VAL A 413 22.60 20.23 34.41
N ASN A 414 22.25 21.51 34.29
CA ASN A 414 21.33 22.17 35.22
C ASN A 414 19.90 21.78 34.82
N LEU A 415 19.35 20.77 35.48
CA LEU A 415 17.92 20.46 35.43
C LEU A 415 17.16 21.55 36.19
N ARG A 416 16.74 22.61 35.47
CA ARG A 416 15.66 23.49 35.92
C ARG A 416 14.36 23.08 35.23
N PRO A 417 13.28 22.80 35.97
CA PRO A 417 12.01 22.40 35.38
C PRO A 417 11.17 23.64 35.03
N ASN A 418 11.58 24.49 34.07
CA ASN A 418 10.64 25.49 33.50
C ASN A 418 11.12 26.27 32.24
N ASP A 419 11.71 25.63 31.23
CA ASP A 419 11.86 26.29 29.91
C ASP A 419 10.88 25.66 28.92
N GLY A 420 9.72 26.30 28.80
CA GLY A 420 8.73 26.02 27.78
C GLY A 420 9.29 26.25 26.38
N TYR A 421 8.77 25.49 25.43
CA TYR A 421 8.98 25.67 23.99
C TYR A 421 8.89 27.15 23.60
N SER A 422 9.99 27.72 23.15
CA SER A 422 10.02 29.07 22.58
C SER A 422 9.40 29.03 21.19
N ALA A 423 8.10 29.30 21.11
CA ALA A 423 7.44 29.71 19.87
C ALA A 423 8.06 31.04 19.41
N LEU A 424 8.65 31.06 18.22
CA LEU A 424 9.01 32.33 17.57
C LEU A 424 7.71 33.10 17.32
N THR A 425 7.46 34.13 18.11
CA THR A 425 6.32 35.02 17.96
C THR A 425 6.86 36.44 17.77
N ASN A 426 6.47 37.05 16.66
CA ASN A 426 6.31 38.49 16.40
C ASN A 426 7.45 39.42 16.87
N LEU A 427 8.32 39.80 15.93
CA LEU A 427 8.99 41.09 15.98
C LEU A 427 8.16 42.12 15.22
N THR A 428 7.78 43.14 15.99
CA THR A 428 7.02 44.35 15.67
C THR A 428 7.53 45.13 14.46
N THR A 429 6.58 45.46 13.58
CA THR A 429 6.31 46.76 12.97
C THR A 429 7.51 47.69 12.70
N SER A 430 7.97 47.69 11.45
CA SER A 430 8.35 48.91 10.76
C SER A 430 7.49 49.03 9.51
N GLN A 431 6.71 50.11 9.46
CA GLN A 431 5.89 50.52 8.33
C GLN A 431 6.75 50.69 7.07
N THR A 432 6.55 49.84 6.08
CA THR A 432 6.67 50.20 4.67
C THR A 432 5.66 49.36 3.92
N SER A 433 4.70 50.05 3.30
CA SER A 433 3.72 49.52 2.38
C SER A 433 4.41 48.71 1.29
N ASP A 434 4.13 47.41 1.22
CA ASP A 434 4.28 46.65 -0.01
C ASP A 434 3.21 45.56 0.00
N ASP A 435 2.18 45.78 -0.83
CA ASP A 435 1.14 44.83 -1.14
C ASP A 435 1.73 43.73 -2.04
N GLY A 436 1.80 42.50 -1.56
CA GLY A 436 2.08 41.34 -2.42
C GLY A 436 2.79 40.18 -1.72
N LYS A 437 2.23 38.97 -1.89
CA LYS A 437 2.75 37.64 -1.48
C LYS A 437 2.59 37.25 0.00
N GLY A 438 1.39 36.77 0.33
CA GLY A 438 1.13 36.01 1.56
C GLY A 438 0.21 34.81 1.31
N SER A 439 0.72 33.70 0.78
CA SER A 439 -0.09 32.47 0.58
C SER A 439 0.62 31.14 0.92
N LYS A 440 1.79 31.13 1.58
CA LYS A 440 2.55 29.88 1.78
C LYS A 440 2.40 29.15 3.13
N ASP A 441 1.58 29.63 4.09
CA ASP A 441 1.45 28.95 5.41
C ASP A 441 0.03 29.01 6.01
N GLN A 442 -1.01 28.59 5.27
CA GLN A 442 -2.31 28.31 5.88
C GLN A 442 -2.43 26.80 6.23
N PRO A 443 -2.71 26.44 7.50
CA PRO A 443 -2.79 25.05 7.92
C PRO A 443 -3.97 24.36 7.22
N GLU A 444 -3.73 23.17 6.67
CA GLU A 444 -4.79 22.37 6.07
C GLU A 444 -5.84 22.03 7.12
N VAL A 445 -7.10 22.16 6.72
CA VAL A 445 -8.23 21.98 7.62
C VAL A 445 -8.33 20.52 8.02
N ASP A 446 -8.21 20.25 9.32
CA ASP A 446 -8.41 18.91 9.88
C ASP A 446 -9.87 18.69 10.29
N ALA A 447 -10.26 17.42 10.46
CA ALA A 447 -11.56 17.03 10.98
C ALA A 447 -11.79 17.60 12.39
N PRO A 448 -13.06 17.83 12.80
CA PRO A 448 -13.38 18.32 14.14
C PRO A 448 -12.77 17.43 15.23
N PRO A 449 -12.33 18.00 16.38
CA PRO A 449 -11.68 17.25 17.44
C PRO A 449 -12.47 16.04 17.96
N GLU A 450 -13.81 16.09 17.95
CA GLU A 450 -14.67 14.95 18.34
C GLU A 450 -14.56 13.73 17.41
N HIS A 451 -14.18 13.92 16.15
CA HIS A 451 -14.05 12.86 15.15
C HIS A 451 -12.63 12.28 15.05
N LEU A 452 -11.68 12.87 15.78
CA LEU A 452 -10.31 12.37 15.87
C LEU A 452 -10.20 11.24 16.90
N ILE A 453 -9.24 10.34 16.70
CA ILE A 453 -8.95 9.27 17.65
C ILE A 453 -8.12 9.87 18.80
N GLY A 454 -8.67 9.83 20.01
CA GLY A 454 -8.01 10.40 21.18
C GLY A 454 -6.68 9.72 21.50
N ALA A 455 -5.68 10.49 21.92
CA ALA A 455 -4.35 9.98 22.28
C ALA A 455 -4.39 8.87 23.34
N ARG A 456 -5.35 8.93 24.28
CA ARG A 456 -5.56 7.88 25.29
C ARG A 456 -5.95 6.55 24.64
N THR A 457 -6.89 6.57 23.69
CA THR A 457 -7.33 5.38 22.94
C THR A 457 -6.18 4.80 22.15
N THR A 458 -5.38 5.65 21.50
CA THR A 458 -4.20 5.22 20.75
C THR A 458 -3.15 4.56 21.65
N ILE A 459 -2.77 5.18 22.77
CA ILE A 459 -1.76 4.63 23.67
C ILE A 459 -2.22 3.31 24.29
N ILE A 460 -3.46 3.26 24.81
CA ILE A 460 -4.03 2.04 25.40
C ILE A 460 -4.15 0.95 24.33
N GLY A 461 -4.66 1.30 23.16
CA GLY A 461 -4.81 0.37 22.03
C GLY A 461 -3.46 -0.17 21.53
N LEU A 462 -2.41 0.66 21.51
CA LEU A 462 -1.08 0.24 21.07
C LEU A 462 -0.45 -0.71 22.09
N VAL A 463 -0.51 -0.38 23.39
CA VAL A 463 0.00 -1.26 24.44
C VAL A 463 -0.77 -2.59 24.46
N ALA A 464 -2.09 -2.54 24.34
CA ALA A 464 -2.93 -3.73 24.33
C ALA A 464 -2.67 -4.60 23.08
N SER A 465 -2.57 -4.01 21.89
CA SER A 465 -2.30 -4.76 20.66
C SER A 465 -0.89 -5.34 20.63
N LEU A 466 0.14 -4.60 21.08
CA LEU A 466 1.49 -5.15 21.22
C LEU A 466 1.55 -6.30 22.23
N ALA A 467 0.88 -6.16 23.38
CA ALA A 467 0.79 -7.23 24.36
C ALA A 467 0.08 -8.47 23.79
N LEU A 468 -1.03 -8.26 23.08
CA LEU A 468 -1.74 -9.31 22.37
C LEU A 468 -0.85 -10.01 21.34
N THR A 469 -0.05 -9.27 20.56
CA THR A 469 0.92 -9.85 19.63
C THR A 469 1.95 -10.72 20.33
N VAL A 470 2.54 -10.24 21.43
CA VAL A 470 3.53 -11.01 22.20
C VAL A 470 2.93 -12.30 22.74
N LEU A 471 1.72 -12.23 23.32
CA LEU A 471 1.01 -13.39 23.85
C LEU A 471 0.66 -14.39 22.74
N ALA A 472 0.20 -13.92 21.59
CA ALA A 472 -0.15 -14.77 20.45
C ALA A 472 1.09 -15.47 19.86
N VAL A 473 2.20 -14.75 19.68
CA VAL A 473 3.47 -15.32 19.21
C VAL A 473 3.93 -16.42 20.18
N HIS A 474 3.92 -16.14 21.47
CA HIS A 474 4.32 -17.09 22.50
C HIS A 474 3.38 -18.31 22.55
N TYR A 475 2.07 -18.11 22.42
CA TYR A 475 1.10 -19.22 22.40
C TYR A 475 1.28 -20.14 21.18
N VAL A 476 1.53 -19.56 20.00
CA VAL A 476 1.61 -20.31 18.74
C VAL A 476 2.94 -21.04 18.60
N PHE A 477 4.05 -20.33 18.88
CA PHE A 477 5.40 -20.83 18.66
C PHE A 477 6.11 -21.31 19.94
N GLY A 478 5.55 -21.06 21.13
CA GLY A 478 6.14 -21.48 22.40
C GLY A 478 7.56 -20.96 22.58
N ASP A 479 8.45 -21.86 23.00
CA ASP A 479 9.87 -21.56 23.21
C ASP A 479 10.70 -21.54 21.91
N LEU A 480 10.09 -21.79 20.74
CA LEU A 480 10.79 -21.69 19.46
C LEU A 480 11.25 -20.25 19.19
N VAL A 481 10.45 -19.27 19.62
CA VAL A 481 10.72 -17.85 19.44
C VAL A 481 10.90 -17.16 20.80
N PRO A 482 12.14 -16.79 21.18
CA PRO A 482 12.39 -16.11 22.43
C PRO A 482 11.71 -14.74 22.50
N LEU A 483 11.07 -14.43 23.64
CA LEU A 483 10.34 -13.17 23.86
C LEU A 483 11.19 -11.92 23.57
N ARG A 484 12.48 -11.94 23.92
CA ARG A 484 13.40 -10.82 23.65
C ARG A 484 13.47 -10.46 22.17
N LEU A 485 13.41 -11.47 21.29
CA LEU A 485 13.47 -11.27 19.84
C LEU A 485 12.11 -10.83 19.31
N THR A 486 11.00 -11.32 19.89
CA THR A 486 9.65 -10.80 19.58
C THR A 486 9.54 -9.30 19.89
N PHE A 487 9.99 -8.86 21.07
CA PHE A 487 10.01 -7.43 21.43
C PHE A 487 10.88 -6.61 20.48
N LEU A 488 12.07 -7.10 20.12
CA LEU A 488 12.94 -6.45 19.16
C LEU A 488 12.29 -6.36 17.77
N SER A 489 11.65 -7.44 17.30
CA SER A 489 10.94 -7.45 16.02
C SER A 489 9.78 -6.46 15.99
N LEU A 490 8.99 -6.36 17.07
CA LEU A 490 7.91 -5.38 17.16
C LEU A 490 8.44 -3.94 17.15
N PHE A 491 9.52 -3.68 17.91
CA PHE A 491 10.17 -2.38 17.89
C PHE A 491 10.64 -1.99 16.48
N LEU A 492 11.30 -2.90 15.77
CA LEU A 492 11.73 -2.70 14.39
C LEU A 492 10.54 -2.50 13.44
N ALA A 493 9.48 -3.29 13.59
CA ALA A 493 8.27 -3.20 12.77
C ALA A 493 7.62 -1.80 12.87
N LEU A 494 7.50 -1.26 14.08
CA LEU A 494 6.94 0.09 14.29
C LEU A 494 7.81 1.17 13.61
N ILE A 495 9.13 1.14 13.80
CA ILE A 495 10.03 2.13 13.19
C ILE A 495 9.98 2.06 11.67
N LEU A 496 10.08 0.85 11.11
CA LEU A 496 10.12 0.67 9.66
C LEU A 496 8.75 0.92 9.01
N SER A 497 7.63 0.77 9.73
CA SER A 497 6.32 1.15 9.22
C SER A 497 6.17 2.65 8.96
N ILE A 498 6.85 3.53 9.71
CA ILE A 498 6.89 4.98 9.45
C ILE A 498 7.48 5.24 8.05
N MET A 499 8.57 4.54 7.73
CA MET A 499 9.21 4.62 6.42
C MET A 499 8.28 4.11 5.31
N GLY A 500 7.62 2.98 5.56
CA GLY A 500 6.67 2.39 4.62
C GLY A 500 5.50 3.32 4.30
N VAL A 501 4.89 3.92 5.33
CA VAL A 501 3.79 4.89 5.20
C VAL A 501 4.22 6.13 4.41
N ARG A 502 5.42 6.66 4.66
CA ARG A 502 5.92 7.83 3.91
C ARG A 502 6.16 7.50 2.44
N ALA A 503 6.85 6.39 2.17
CA ALA A 503 7.06 5.91 0.81
C ALA A 503 5.72 5.70 0.08
N LEU A 504 4.73 5.11 0.76
CA LEU A 504 3.37 4.93 0.26
C LEU A 504 2.69 6.28 -0.05
N GLY A 505 2.82 7.26 0.84
CA GLY A 505 2.26 8.60 0.63
C GLY A 505 2.88 9.36 -0.54
N GLU A 506 4.17 9.16 -0.81
CA GLU A 506 4.90 9.80 -1.91
C GLU A 506 4.72 9.09 -3.25
N THR A 507 4.68 7.75 -3.24
CA THR A 507 4.84 6.93 -4.46
C THR A 507 3.73 5.94 -4.73
N ASP A 508 2.73 5.84 -3.85
CA ASP A 508 1.70 4.80 -3.86
C ASP A 508 2.19 3.37 -3.60
N LEU A 509 3.50 3.20 -3.37
CA LEU A 509 4.11 1.90 -3.10
C LEU A 509 4.49 1.77 -1.63
N ASN A 510 3.94 0.76 -0.98
CA ASN A 510 4.36 0.37 0.36
C ASN A 510 5.47 -0.70 0.24
N PRO A 511 6.75 -0.42 0.58
CA PRO A 511 7.85 -1.36 0.42
C PRO A 511 7.88 -2.46 1.50
N VAL A 512 6.72 -3.07 1.79
CA VAL A 512 6.51 -4.05 2.86
C VAL A 512 7.50 -5.22 2.75
N SER A 513 7.67 -5.72 1.53
CA SER A 513 8.62 -6.81 1.22
C SER A 513 10.07 -6.44 1.53
N GLY A 514 10.48 -5.19 1.29
CA GLY A 514 11.83 -4.69 1.58
C GLY A 514 12.04 -4.43 3.07
N ILE A 515 11.06 -3.81 3.73
CA ILE A 515 11.03 -3.57 5.19
C ILE A 515 11.17 -4.89 5.96
N SER A 516 10.45 -5.92 5.52
CA SER A 516 10.46 -7.22 6.15
C SER A 516 11.80 -7.94 6.00
N LYS A 517 12.41 -7.87 4.82
CA LYS A 517 13.75 -8.44 4.57
C LYS A 517 14.85 -7.69 5.33
N LEU A 518 14.74 -6.37 5.44
CA LEU A 518 15.62 -5.59 6.31
C LEU A 518 15.48 -6.05 7.76
N THR A 519 14.26 -6.31 8.22
CA THR A 519 14.02 -6.88 9.56
C THR A 519 14.64 -8.27 9.71
N GLN A 520 14.53 -9.14 8.69
CA GLN A 520 15.20 -10.44 8.68
C GLN A 520 16.72 -10.30 8.81
N LEU A 521 17.34 -9.33 8.14
CA LEU A 521 18.78 -9.05 8.24
C LEU A 521 19.17 -8.57 9.65
N LEU A 522 18.43 -7.60 10.19
CA LEU A 522 18.72 -7.03 11.51
C LEU A 522 18.54 -8.06 12.64
N ILE A 523 17.50 -8.88 12.55
CA ILE A 523 17.22 -9.93 13.54
C ILE A 523 18.24 -11.06 13.44
N ALA A 524 18.75 -11.38 12.25
CA ALA A 524 19.79 -12.40 12.10
C ALA A 524 21.03 -12.12 12.96
N VAL A 525 21.44 -10.84 13.06
CA VAL A 525 22.56 -10.41 13.91
C VAL A 525 22.24 -10.57 15.41
N ALA A 526 20.97 -10.44 15.78
CA ALA A 526 20.52 -10.58 17.17
C ALA A 526 20.27 -12.04 17.61
N ILE A 527 20.20 -12.99 16.68
CA ILE A 527 20.00 -14.42 17.00
C ILE A 527 21.32 -15.00 17.54
N PRO A 528 21.35 -15.52 18.78
CA PRO A 528 22.54 -16.17 19.29
C PRO A 528 22.86 -17.45 18.52
N ASN A 529 24.13 -17.61 18.13
CA ASN A 529 24.63 -18.77 17.41
C ASN A 529 23.76 -19.12 16.19
N ALA A 530 23.38 -18.12 15.39
CA ALA A 530 22.42 -18.27 14.28
C ALA A 530 22.74 -19.44 13.34
N SER A 531 24.01 -19.74 13.09
CA SER A 531 24.47 -20.85 12.25
C SER A 531 24.24 -22.24 12.85
N THR A 532 24.18 -22.36 14.17
CA THR A 532 24.05 -23.65 14.89
C THR A 532 22.66 -23.81 15.52
N ASN A 533 21.94 -22.71 15.73
CA ASN A 533 20.63 -22.70 16.35
C ASN A 533 19.55 -23.21 15.37
N LYS A 534 18.95 -24.37 15.68
CA LYS A 534 17.88 -24.97 14.87
C LYS A 534 16.65 -24.06 14.72
N ASN A 535 16.38 -23.19 15.69
CA ASN A 535 15.25 -22.27 15.69
C ASN A 535 15.51 -21.01 14.83
N ALA A 536 16.75 -20.78 14.37
CA ALA A 536 17.14 -19.50 13.77
C ALA A 536 16.27 -19.13 12.55
N VAL A 537 15.94 -20.10 11.70
CA VAL A 537 15.09 -19.89 10.51
C VAL A 537 13.66 -19.52 10.93
N VAL A 538 13.09 -20.22 11.91
CA VAL A 538 11.73 -19.94 12.43
C VAL A 538 11.66 -18.57 13.06
N ILE A 539 12.62 -18.23 13.93
CA ILE A 539 12.72 -16.92 14.58
C ILE A 539 12.78 -15.81 13.52
N ASN A 540 13.61 -16.00 12.49
CA ASN A 540 13.80 -15.03 11.43
C ASN A 540 12.51 -14.83 10.60
N LEU A 541 11.82 -15.91 10.24
CA LEU A 541 10.55 -15.87 9.52
C LEU A 541 9.45 -15.16 10.31
N VAL A 542 9.29 -15.49 11.60
CA VAL A 542 8.30 -14.84 12.48
C VAL A 542 8.60 -13.35 12.63
N ALA A 543 9.87 -12.98 12.81
CA ALA A 543 10.28 -11.59 12.90
C ALA A 543 9.93 -10.77 11.66
N GLY A 544 10.20 -11.31 10.47
CA GLY A 544 9.85 -10.63 9.24
C GLY A 544 8.33 -10.55 9.03
N ALA A 545 7.55 -11.56 9.44
CA ALA A 545 6.09 -11.52 9.38
C ALA A 545 5.48 -10.41 10.26
N LEU A 546 6.04 -10.20 11.45
CA LEU A 546 5.62 -9.09 12.32
C LEU A 546 5.88 -7.74 11.64
N SER A 547 7.03 -7.60 10.97
CA SER A 547 7.36 -6.38 10.23
C SER A 547 6.43 -6.15 9.03
N GLU A 548 6.15 -7.21 8.26
CA GLU A 548 5.21 -7.20 7.12
C GLU A 548 3.82 -6.74 7.57
N SER A 549 3.29 -7.38 8.61
CA SER A 549 1.97 -7.09 9.16
C SER A 549 1.84 -5.64 9.63
N GLY A 550 2.85 -5.13 10.33
CA GLY A 550 2.86 -3.77 10.86
C GLY A 550 2.91 -2.71 9.76
N ALA A 551 3.83 -2.87 8.81
CA ALA A 551 3.99 -1.92 7.70
C ALA A 551 2.78 -1.93 6.74
N LEU A 552 2.21 -3.10 6.44
CA LEU A 552 1.03 -3.22 5.59
C LEU A 552 -0.17 -2.52 6.21
N GLN A 553 -0.55 -2.86 7.45
CA GLN A 553 -1.73 -2.28 8.10
C GLN A 553 -1.62 -0.77 8.32
N ALA A 554 -0.43 -0.29 8.70
CA ALA A 554 -0.20 1.14 8.85
C ALA A 554 -0.37 1.86 7.50
N GLY A 555 0.13 1.27 6.42
CA GLY A 555 -0.06 1.78 5.07
C GLY A 555 -1.52 1.80 4.62
N ASP A 556 -2.23 0.68 4.78
CA ASP A 556 -3.65 0.53 4.41
C ASP A 556 -4.51 1.58 5.12
N LEU A 557 -4.33 1.76 6.44
CA LEU A 557 -5.08 2.78 7.19
C LEU A 557 -4.77 4.21 6.71
N MET A 558 -3.53 4.50 6.30
CA MET A 558 -3.17 5.83 5.81
C MET A 558 -3.77 6.14 4.44
N GLN A 559 -3.83 5.15 3.54
CA GLN A 559 -4.53 5.27 2.26
C GLN A 559 -6.01 5.56 2.49
N ASP A 560 -6.64 4.78 3.36
CA ASP A 560 -8.04 4.95 3.72
C ASP A 560 -8.30 6.33 4.34
N LEU A 561 -7.50 6.75 5.32
CA LEU A 561 -7.64 8.05 5.97
C LEU A 561 -7.41 9.20 5.00
N LYS A 562 -6.57 9.03 3.96
CA LYS A 562 -6.49 10.02 2.88
C LYS A 562 -7.80 10.06 2.11
N THR A 563 -8.35 8.92 1.71
CA THR A 563 -9.62 8.86 0.99
C THR A 563 -10.74 9.55 1.78
N GLY A 564 -10.82 9.27 3.08
CA GLY A 564 -11.80 9.89 3.97
C GLY A 564 -11.57 11.38 4.16
N HIS A 565 -10.32 11.82 4.36
CA HIS A 565 -9.96 13.23 4.49
C HIS A 565 -10.40 14.06 3.28
N LEU A 566 -10.20 13.55 2.07
CA LEU A 566 -10.61 14.23 0.83
C LEU A 566 -12.13 14.30 0.65
N LEU A 567 -12.88 13.39 1.27
CA LEU A 567 -14.34 13.31 1.15
C LEU A 567 -15.09 13.86 2.37
N GLY A 568 -14.39 14.21 3.45
CA GLY A 568 -14.96 14.64 4.72
C GLY A 568 -15.45 13.51 5.62
N ALA A 569 -14.96 12.28 5.45
CA ALA A 569 -15.31 11.16 6.34
C ALA A 569 -14.58 11.26 7.69
N ALA A 570 -15.25 10.85 8.76
CA ALA A 570 -14.73 10.91 10.11
C ALA A 570 -13.58 9.89 10.34
N PRO A 571 -12.37 10.34 10.75
CA PRO A 571 -11.22 9.44 10.95
C PRO A 571 -11.46 8.33 11.97
N ASN A 572 -12.22 8.61 13.04
CA ASN A 572 -12.57 7.61 14.04
C ASN A 572 -13.44 6.48 13.48
N ALA A 573 -14.38 6.79 12.58
CA ALA A 573 -15.25 5.79 11.97
C ALA A 573 -14.47 4.83 11.08
N GLN A 574 -13.51 5.36 10.30
CA GLN A 574 -12.60 4.54 9.49
C GLN A 574 -11.70 3.66 10.35
N PHE A 575 -11.14 4.22 11.43
CA PHE A 575 -10.34 3.46 12.39
C PHE A 575 -11.12 2.28 12.99
N TYR A 576 -12.33 2.51 13.51
CA TYR A 576 -13.13 1.41 14.06
C TYR A 576 -13.61 0.42 12.99
N GLY A 577 -13.94 0.90 11.79
CA GLY A 577 -14.24 0.05 10.63
C GLY A 577 -13.09 -0.90 10.31
N GLN A 578 -11.85 -0.38 10.29
CA GLN A 578 -10.65 -1.17 10.05
C GLN A 578 -10.32 -2.12 11.21
N ILE A 579 -10.53 -1.75 12.48
CA ILE A 579 -10.38 -2.68 13.60
C ILE A 579 -11.35 -3.86 13.46
N ILE A 580 -12.62 -3.61 13.11
CA ILE A 580 -13.63 -4.67 12.88
C ILE A 580 -13.25 -5.52 11.67
N GLY A 581 -12.90 -4.88 10.55
CA GLY A 581 -12.50 -5.55 9.32
C GLY A 581 -11.26 -6.41 9.50
N SER A 582 -10.21 -5.91 10.17
CA SER A 582 -9.02 -6.68 10.51
C SER A 582 -9.34 -7.86 11.43
N ALA A 583 -10.20 -7.70 12.44
CA ALA A 583 -10.57 -8.79 13.34
C ALA A 583 -11.31 -9.93 12.60
N VAL A 584 -12.30 -9.58 11.78
CA VAL A 584 -13.04 -10.56 10.97
C VAL A 584 -12.13 -11.15 9.90
N GLY A 585 -11.34 -10.32 9.22
CA GLY A 585 -10.37 -10.73 8.21
C GLY A 585 -9.32 -11.67 8.73
N ALA A 586 -8.83 -11.49 9.96
CA ALA A 586 -7.88 -12.39 10.61
C ALA A 586 -8.45 -13.81 10.75
N VAL A 587 -9.72 -13.92 11.19
CA VAL A 587 -10.40 -15.22 11.34
C VAL A 587 -10.73 -15.84 9.98
N VAL A 588 -11.29 -15.04 9.08
CA VAL A 588 -11.71 -15.49 7.74
C VAL A 588 -10.50 -15.93 6.92
N SER A 589 -9.43 -15.14 6.86
CA SER A 589 -8.22 -15.48 6.09
C SER A 589 -7.56 -16.77 6.59
N ALA A 590 -7.52 -17.02 7.91
CA ALA A 590 -7.04 -18.28 8.46
C ALA A 590 -7.89 -19.48 8.01
N ALA A 591 -9.22 -19.33 8.03
CA ALA A 591 -10.15 -20.36 7.58
C ALA A 591 -10.03 -20.62 6.07
N VAL A 592 -9.99 -19.56 5.26
CA VAL A 592 -9.85 -19.63 3.79
C VAL A 592 -8.52 -20.28 3.41
N TYR A 593 -7.42 -19.86 4.04
CA TYR A 593 -6.11 -20.48 3.83
C TYR A 593 -6.13 -21.98 4.16
N LYS A 594 -6.74 -22.36 5.29
CA LYS A 594 -6.84 -23.78 5.67
C LYS A 594 -7.73 -24.57 4.72
N LEU A 595 -8.78 -23.97 4.19
CA LEU A 595 -9.65 -24.58 3.20
C LEU A 595 -8.90 -24.87 1.89
N TYR A 596 -8.14 -23.91 1.36
CA TYR A 596 -7.32 -24.13 0.16
C TYR A 596 -6.25 -25.20 0.36
N THR A 597 -5.50 -25.14 1.47
CA THR A 597 -4.40 -26.07 1.75
C THR A 597 -4.86 -27.49 2.12
N ASN A 598 -6.12 -27.66 2.52
CA ASN A 598 -6.68 -29.00 2.74
C ASN A 598 -7.21 -29.65 1.46
N VAL A 599 -7.67 -28.85 0.48
CA VAL A 599 -8.26 -29.35 -0.78
C VAL A 599 -7.20 -29.52 -1.87
N TYR A 600 -6.22 -28.62 -1.92
CA TYR A 600 -5.18 -28.62 -2.94
C TYR A 600 -3.81 -28.95 -2.36
N GLU A 601 -2.96 -29.56 -3.18
CA GLU A 601 -1.55 -29.80 -2.85
C GLU A 601 -0.76 -28.48 -2.86
N VAL A 602 -0.05 -28.23 -1.76
CA VAL A 602 0.74 -27.01 -1.56
C VAL A 602 2.11 -27.39 -0.96
N PRO A 603 3.23 -27.10 -1.63
CA PRO A 603 3.35 -26.53 -2.97
C PRO A 603 2.97 -27.54 -4.06
N GLY A 604 2.24 -27.09 -5.08
CA GLY A 604 1.82 -27.91 -6.22
C GLY A 604 1.85 -27.15 -7.54
N HIS A 605 1.28 -27.75 -8.59
CA HIS A 605 1.23 -27.12 -9.92
C HIS A 605 0.40 -25.83 -9.93
N LEU A 606 -0.77 -25.87 -9.26
CA LEU A 606 -1.66 -24.72 -9.14
C LEU A 606 -1.12 -23.69 -8.15
N PHE A 607 -0.81 -24.11 -6.92
CA PHE A 607 -0.34 -23.24 -5.84
C PHE A 607 1.16 -23.44 -5.61
N GLN A 608 1.96 -22.65 -6.32
CA GLN A 608 3.42 -22.78 -6.28
C GLN A 608 4.05 -22.14 -5.04
N VAL A 609 3.35 -21.20 -4.39
CA VAL A 609 3.82 -20.44 -3.22
C VAL A 609 5.21 -19.80 -3.42
N PRO A 610 5.41 -19.03 -4.51
CA PRO A 610 6.74 -18.48 -4.84
C PRO A 610 7.28 -17.56 -3.75
N THR A 611 6.41 -16.77 -3.12
CA THR A 611 6.71 -15.91 -1.98
C THR A 611 7.28 -16.71 -0.80
N GLY A 612 6.71 -17.87 -0.47
CA GLY A 612 7.21 -18.72 0.61
C GLY A 612 8.67 -19.12 0.40
N PHE A 613 9.07 -19.42 -0.84
CA PHE A 613 10.47 -19.70 -1.19
C PHE A 613 11.38 -18.47 -0.99
N VAL A 614 10.95 -17.28 -1.41
CA VAL A 614 11.70 -16.04 -1.19
C VAL A 614 11.92 -15.80 0.31
N TRP A 615 10.88 -15.98 1.12
CA TRP A 615 10.94 -15.80 2.58
C TRP A 615 11.91 -16.76 3.26
N ILE A 616 11.81 -18.06 2.95
CA ILE A 616 12.66 -19.07 3.59
C ILE A 616 14.10 -19.02 3.07
N PHE A 617 14.33 -18.71 1.79
CA PHE A 617 15.68 -18.53 1.26
C PHE A 617 16.36 -17.32 1.91
N THR A 618 15.65 -16.22 2.12
CA THR A 618 16.17 -15.09 2.89
C THR A 618 16.57 -15.52 4.29
N ALA A 619 15.68 -16.20 5.01
CA ALA A 619 15.96 -16.68 6.37
C ALA A 619 17.16 -17.63 6.42
N ARG A 620 17.33 -18.52 5.44
CA ARG A 620 18.47 -19.46 5.35
C ARG A 620 19.79 -18.76 5.03
N LEU A 621 19.77 -17.77 4.13
CA LEU A 621 20.96 -16.98 3.78
C LEU A 621 21.50 -16.25 5.00
N VAL A 622 20.63 -15.53 5.71
CA VAL A 622 21.05 -14.68 6.84
C VAL A 622 21.42 -15.48 8.08
N THR A 623 20.98 -16.75 8.17
CA THR A 623 21.36 -17.68 9.24
C THR A 623 22.56 -18.56 8.88
N GLY A 624 23.21 -18.34 7.74
CA GLY A 624 24.48 -18.99 7.39
C GLY A 624 24.35 -20.38 6.78
N LYS A 625 23.18 -20.75 6.22
CA LYS A 625 23.04 -22.00 5.46
C LYS A 625 23.56 -21.83 4.03
N GLY A 626 24.32 -22.81 3.56
CA GLY A 626 25.10 -22.73 2.33
C GLY A 626 24.31 -22.38 1.07
N LEU A 627 24.93 -21.58 0.20
CA LEU A 627 24.42 -21.23 -1.12
C LEU A 627 24.74 -22.34 -2.14
N PRO A 628 23.90 -22.56 -3.16
CA PRO A 628 24.25 -23.44 -4.27
C PRO A 628 25.51 -22.97 -5.02
N PRO A 629 26.17 -23.86 -5.78
CA PRO A 629 27.38 -23.52 -6.54
C PRO A 629 27.19 -22.28 -7.43
N MET A 630 28.19 -21.39 -7.45
CA MET A 630 28.24 -20.15 -8.25
C MET A 630 27.16 -19.10 -7.96
N VAL A 631 26.14 -19.40 -7.16
CA VAL A 631 25.08 -18.44 -6.80
C VAL A 631 25.67 -17.18 -6.18
N ALA A 632 26.62 -17.31 -5.26
CA ALA A 632 27.21 -16.15 -4.58
C ALA A 632 27.79 -15.12 -5.57
N GLN A 633 28.49 -15.57 -6.61
CA GLN A 633 29.14 -14.68 -7.57
C GLN A 633 28.10 -13.95 -8.43
N TRP A 634 27.10 -14.68 -8.93
CA TRP A 634 26.02 -14.12 -9.74
C TRP A 634 25.08 -13.23 -8.92
N ALA A 635 24.76 -13.61 -7.70
CA ALA A 635 23.97 -12.84 -6.75
C ALA A 635 24.67 -11.53 -6.37
N LEU A 636 25.97 -11.57 -6.07
CA LEU A 636 26.74 -10.36 -5.78
C LEU A 636 26.85 -9.45 -7.02
N GLY A 637 27.10 -10.01 -8.20
CA GLY A 637 27.15 -9.25 -9.44
C GLY A 637 25.82 -8.57 -9.76
N ALA A 638 24.72 -9.32 -9.72
CA ALA A 638 23.38 -8.79 -9.95
C ALA A 638 22.98 -7.77 -8.88
N GLY A 639 23.25 -8.07 -7.60
CA GLY A 639 23.02 -7.16 -6.48
C GLY A 639 23.77 -5.85 -6.63
N LEU A 640 25.05 -5.87 -7.05
CA LEU A 640 25.83 -4.66 -7.30
C LEU A 640 25.28 -3.84 -8.47
N ILE A 641 24.95 -4.49 -9.59
CA ILE A 641 24.39 -3.82 -10.78
C ILE A 641 23.10 -3.09 -10.40
N PHE A 642 22.19 -3.76 -9.70
CA PHE A 642 20.92 -3.17 -9.30
C PHE A 642 21.07 -2.18 -8.15
N ALA A 643 22.01 -2.37 -7.22
CA ALA A 643 22.32 -1.36 -6.20
C ALA A 643 22.81 -0.07 -6.85
N VAL A 644 23.72 -0.14 -7.82
CA VAL A 644 24.22 1.02 -8.57
C VAL A 644 23.12 1.64 -9.42
N GLY A 645 22.33 0.82 -10.12
CA GLY A 645 21.20 1.28 -10.93
C GLY A 645 20.16 2.01 -10.08
N THR A 646 19.80 1.46 -8.93
CA THR A 646 18.88 2.07 -7.98
C THR A 646 19.48 3.30 -7.32
N ALA A 647 20.76 3.29 -6.95
CA ALA A 647 21.44 4.47 -6.42
C ALA A 647 21.48 5.59 -7.46
N ALA A 648 21.72 5.29 -8.74
CA ALA A 648 21.68 6.26 -9.83
C ALA A 648 20.27 6.84 -10.03
N ARG A 649 19.22 6.00 -10.00
CA ARG A 649 17.82 6.45 -10.04
C ARG A 649 17.50 7.37 -8.87
N VAL A 650 17.89 6.97 -7.67
CA VAL A 650 17.64 7.70 -6.42
C VAL A 650 18.42 9.02 -6.37
N TRP A 651 19.67 9.02 -6.82
CA TRP A 651 20.51 10.21 -6.85
C TRP A 651 20.01 11.23 -7.88
N GLU A 652 19.59 10.77 -9.05
CA GLU A 652 19.04 11.65 -10.07
C GLU A 652 17.64 12.16 -9.71
N ALA A 653 16.81 11.35 -9.04
CA ALA A 653 15.55 11.78 -8.47
C ALA A 653 15.71 12.97 -7.50
N GLY A 654 16.90 13.13 -6.90
CA GLY A 654 17.26 14.31 -6.09
C GLY A 654 17.91 15.47 -6.86
N SER A 655 17.97 15.42 -8.19
CA SER A 655 18.67 16.40 -9.03
C SER A 655 17.66 17.23 -9.86
N PRO A 656 17.72 18.57 -9.85
CA PRO A 656 16.71 19.45 -10.51
C PRO A 656 16.57 19.24 -12.02
N HIS A 657 17.64 18.75 -12.68
CA HIS A 657 17.67 18.49 -14.12
C HIS A 657 17.71 16.98 -14.37
N GLY A 658 16.63 16.27 -14.02
CA GLY A 658 16.51 14.82 -14.25
C GLY A 658 16.71 14.48 -15.73
N LYS A 659 17.76 13.72 -16.07
CA LYS A 659 18.05 13.35 -17.44
C LYS A 659 17.11 12.21 -17.84
N ARG A 660 16.62 12.26 -19.08
CA ARG A 660 15.64 11.29 -19.61
C ARG A 660 16.11 9.82 -19.59
N TRP A 661 17.40 9.52 -19.34
CA TRP A 661 17.89 8.15 -19.39
C TRP A 661 17.36 7.27 -18.25
N THR A 662 17.09 7.83 -17.06
CA THR A 662 16.77 7.00 -15.88
C THR A 662 15.42 6.32 -15.97
N ARG A 663 14.54 6.80 -16.85
CA ARG A 663 13.32 6.10 -17.27
C ARG A 663 13.61 4.72 -17.88
N PHE A 664 14.81 4.49 -18.40
CA PHE A 664 15.23 3.19 -18.94
C PHE A 664 15.90 2.28 -17.91
N VAL A 665 16.16 2.76 -16.68
CA VAL A 665 16.76 1.94 -15.63
C VAL A 665 15.66 1.11 -14.96
N PRO A 666 15.69 -0.22 -15.07
CA PRO A 666 14.61 -1.05 -14.58
C PRO A 666 14.54 -1.08 -13.06
N GLY A 667 13.32 -1.19 -12.53
CA GLY A 667 13.08 -1.38 -11.10
C GLY A 667 13.58 -2.75 -10.64
N GLY A 668 14.54 -2.78 -9.70
CA GLY A 668 15.17 -4.02 -9.25
C GLY A 668 14.17 -5.04 -8.72
N ILE A 669 13.22 -4.59 -7.90
CA ILE A 669 12.18 -5.46 -7.37
C ILE A 669 11.26 -6.04 -8.45
N ALA A 670 10.79 -5.23 -9.42
CA ALA A 670 9.93 -5.74 -10.50
C ALA A 670 10.66 -6.79 -11.36
N VAL A 671 11.95 -6.54 -11.66
CA VAL A 671 12.83 -7.54 -12.31
C VAL A 671 12.93 -8.80 -11.47
N ALA A 672 13.17 -8.68 -10.17
CA ALA A 672 13.29 -9.83 -9.28
C ALA A 672 12.00 -10.67 -9.22
N VAL A 673 10.82 -10.03 -9.18
CA VAL A 673 9.52 -10.72 -9.28
C VAL A 673 9.41 -11.51 -10.56
N GLY A 674 9.78 -10.90 -11.70
CA GLY A 674 9.82 -11.58 -12.99
C GLY A 674 10.76 -12.78 -13.03
N MET A 675 11.84 -12.75 -12.26
CA MET A 675 12.81 -13.84 -12.16
C MET A 675 12.33 -15.01 -11.30
N TYR A 676 11.62 -14.77 -10.19
CA TYR A 676 11.17 -15.87 -9.32
C TYR A 676 9.79 -16.42 -9.72
N ASN A 677 8.95 -15.62 -10.37
CA ASN A 677 7.69 -16.09 -10.94
C ASN A 677 7.94 -16.84 -12.24
N VAL A 678 7.17 -17.90 -12.48
CA VAL A 678 7.25 -18.61 -13.76
C VAL A 678 6.83 -17.70 -14.92
N PRO A 679 7.44 -17.86 -16.12
CA PRO A 679 7.17 -16.99 -17.27
C PRO A 679 5.70 -16.91 -17.65
N SER A 680 4.96 -18.00 -17.43
CA SER A 680 3.53 -18.13 -17.72
C SER A 680 2.67 -16.99 -17.15
N PHE A 681 2.89 -16.62 -15.88
CA PHE A 681 2.15 -15.53 -15.25
C PHE A 681 2.64 -14.16 -15.72
N THR A 682 3.97 -14.03 -15.90
CA THR A 682 4.60 -12.77 -16.29
C THR A 682 4.16 -12.33 -17.67
N LEU A 683 4.09 -13.24 -18.65
CA LEU A 683 3.63 -12.93 -20.00
C LEU A 683 2.19 -12.40 -20.02
N ALA A 684 1.28 -13.03 -19.28
CA ALA A 684 -0.11 -12.59 -19.18
C ALA A 684 -0.23 -11.19 -18.55
N ARG A 685 0.56 -10.91 -17.51
CA ARG A 685 0.64 -9.57 -16.90
C ARG A 685 1.20 -8.54 -17.87
N THR A 686 2.24 -8.87 -18.63
CA THR A 686 2.77 -7.96 -19.65
C THR A 686 1.73 -7.64 -20.71
N ILE A 687 0.91 -8.60 -21.16
CA ILE A 687 -0.22 -8.34 -22.06
C ILE A 687 -1.16 -7.29 -21.43
N GLY A 688 -1.52 -7.46 -20.15
CA GLY A 688 -2.33 -6.49 -19.42
C GLY A 688 -1.72 -5.09 -19.33
N GLY A 689 -0.42 -5.00 -19.03
CA GLY A 689 0.29 -3.71 -18.98
C GLY A 689 0.36 -3.02 -20.33
N LEU A 690 0.54 -3.78 -21.42
CA LEU A 690 0.49 -3.25 -22.79
C LEU A 690 -0.92 -2.77 -23.18
N VAL A 691 -1.97 -3.44 -22.70
CA VAL A 691 -3.36 -2.97 -22.87
C VAL A 691 -3.57 -1.65 -22.14
N ASN A 692 -3.03 -1.51 -20.91
CA ASN A 692 -3.05 -0.25 -20.17
C ASN A 692 -2.31 0.87 -20.94
N TRP A 693 -1.10 0.59 -21.45
CA TRP A 693 -0.35 1.54 -22.27
C TRP A 693 -1.10 1.96 -23.54
N TYR A 694 -1.68 1.01 -24.26
CA TYR A 694 -2.48 1.33 -25.45
C TYR A 694 -3.70 2.21 -25.10
N TRP A 695 -4.38 1.93 -24.00
CA TRP A 695 -5.54 2.71 -23.56
C TRP A 695 -5.18 4.14 -23.14
N ARG A 696 -4.10 4.29 -22.36
CA ARG A 696 -3.68 5.59 -21.82
C ARG A 696 -2.88 6.40 -22.83
N SER A 697 -1.81 5.83 -23.37
CA SER A 697 -0.86 6.57 -24.21
C SER A 697 -1.34 6.71 -25.66
N TYR A 698 -1.94 5.67 -26.23
CA TYR A 698 -2.38 5.71 -27.63
C TYR A 698 -3.81 6.25 -27.78
N ARG A 699 -4.74 5.79 -26.92
CA ARG A 699 -6.15 6.22 -26.97
C ARG A 699 -6.46 7.46 -26.12
N GLN A 700 -5.56 7.90 -25.24
CA GLN A 700 -5.73 9.10 -24.39
C GLN A 700 -7.06 9.08 -23.62
N LYS A 701 -7.45 7.89 -23.13
CA LYS A 701 -8.69 7.69 -22.38
C LYS A 701 -8.45 7.71 -20.86
N PRO A 702 -9.48 8.07 -20.06
CA PRO A 702 -9.36 8.07 -18.61
C PRO A 702 -9.05 6.68 -18.08
N GLU A 703 -8.40 6.64 -16.92
CA GLU A 703 -7.90 5.42 -16.29
C GLU A 703 -9.01 4.63 -15.57
N THR A 704 -10.02 5.32 -15.04
CA THR A 704 -11.09 4.71 -14.24
C THR A 704 -11.78 3.53 -14.94
N PRO A 705 -12.22 3.62 -16.23
CA PRO A 705 -12.88 2.50 -16.89
C PRO A 705 -11.98 1.27 -17.06
N ILE A 706 -10.68 1.45 -17.33
CA ILE A 706 -9.77 0.33 -17.53
C ILE A 706 -9.41 -0.35 -16.21
N ILE A 707 -9.34 0.39 -15.10
CA ILE A 707 -9.24 -0.19 -13.76
C ILE A 707 -10.50 -0.99 -13.41
N VAL A 708 -11.68 -0.47 -13.72
CA VAL A 708 -12.96 -1.19 -13.49
C VAL A 708 -13.02 -2.48 -14.30
N LEU A 709 -12.58 -2.46 -15.56
CA LEU A 709 -12.44 -3.67 -16.39
C LEU A 709 -11.56 -4.70 -15.68
N ALA A 710 -10.34 -4.32 -15.32
CA ALA A 710 -9.36 -5.19 -14.67
C ALA A 710 -9.87 -5.77 -13.35
N SER A 711 -10.54 -4.95 -12.55
CA SER A 711 -11.12 -5.34 -11.28
C SER A 711 -12.20 -6.42 -11.45
N GLY A 712 -13.06 -6.28 -12.46
CA GLY A 712 -14.04 -7.33 -12.77
C GLY A 712 -13.37 -8.61 -13.26
N LEU A 713 -12.27 -8.53 -14.04
CA LEU A 713 -11.51 -9.73 -14.43
C LEU A 713 -10.93 -10.47 -13.21
N ILE A 714 -10.36 -9.75 -12.25
CA ILE A 714 -9.76 -10.34 -11.05
C ILE A 714 -10.85 -10.91 -10.13
N LEU A 715 -11.92 -10.15 -9.87
CA LEU A 715 -13.04 -10.59 -9.04
C LEU A 715 -13.80 -11.78 -9.64
N GLY A 716 -13.95 -11.84 -10.97
CA GLY A 716 -14.63 -12.94 -11.65
C GLY A 716 -13.94 -14.27 -11.41
N GLU A 717 -12.62 -14.32 -11.60
CA GLU A 717 -11.82 -15.50 -11.30
C GLU A 717 -11.73 -15.76 -9.79
N GLY A 718 -11.55 -14.71 -8.98
CA GLY A 718 -11.51 -14.81 -7.53
C GLY A 718 -12.78 -15.41 -6.93
N VAL A 719 -13.97 -15.03 -7.40
CA VAL A 719 -15.25 -15.61 -6.96
C VAL A 719 -15.42 -17.04 -7.47
N VAL A 720 -15.14 -17.29 -8.76
CA VAL A 720 -15.28 -18.64 -9.32
C VAL A 720 -14.22 -19.60 -8.78
N SER A 721 -13.11 -19.11 -8.24
CA SER A 721 -12.15 -19.95 -7.51
C SER A 721 -12.79 -20.66 -6.30
N ILE A 722 -13.80 -20.04 -5.67
CA ILE A 722 -14.60 -20.66 -4.59
C ILE A 722 -15.43 -21.82 -5.15
N VAL A 723 -16.03 -21.64 -6.34
CA VAL A 723 -16.78 -22.70 -7.01
C VAL A 723 -15.84 -23.85 -7.39
N ASN A 724 -14.67 -23.55 -7.97
CA ASN A 724 -13.65 -24.54 -8.31
C ASN A 724 -13.15 -25.30 -7.09
N LEU A 725 -13.01 -24.63 -5.94
CA LEU A 725 -12.66 -25.22 -4.66
C LEU A 725 -13.74 -26.18 -4.17
N LEU A 726 -15.02 -25.83 -4.31
CA LEU A 726 -16.14 -26.73 -4.00
C LEU A 726 -16.18 -27.95 -4.93
N LEU A 727 -15.96 -27.75 -6.25
CA LEU A 727 -15.89 -28.84 -7.22
C LEU A 727 -14.71 -29.79 -6.93
N ALA A 728 -13.53 -29.23 -6.62
CA ALA A 728 -12.35 -30.00 -6.25
C ALA A 728 -12.57 -30.79 -4.95
N SER A 729 -13.20 -30.17 -3.94
CA SER A 729 -13.59 -30.82 -2.69
C SER A 729 -14.58 -31.98 -2.92
N ALA A 730 -15.53 -31.78 -3.83
CA ALA A 730 -16.47 -32.82 -4.28
C ALA A 730 -15.85 -33.87 -5.22
N LYS A 731 -14.54 -33.76 -5.53
CA LYS A 731 -13.79 -34.66 -6.42
C LYS A 731 -14.43 -34.79 -7.82
N VAL A 732 -15.01 -33.70 -8.32
CA VAL A 732 -15.57 -33.65 -9.68
C VAL A 732 -14.40 -33.79 -10.67
N PRO A 733 -14.43 -34.77 -11.59
CA PRO A 733 -13.31 -35.03 -12.49
C PRO A 733 -13.10 -33.87 -13.48
N HIS A 734 -11.84 -33.66 -13.84
CA HIS A 734 -11.46 -32.82 -14.98
C HIS A 734 -11.80 -33.57 -16.29
N LEU A 735 -12.11 -32.83 -17.35
CA LEU A 735 -12.42 -33.35 -18.69
C LEU A 735 -11.16 -33.72 -19.48
#